data_AF-A0A5C6CTU0-F1
#
_entry.id   AF-A0A5C6CTU0-F1
#
_cell.length_a   1.000
_cell.length_b   1.000
_cell.length_c   1.000
_cell.angle_alpha   90.00
_cell.angle_beta   90.00
_cell.angle_gamma   90.00
#
_symmetry.space_group_name_H-M   'P 1'
#
loop_
_entity.id
_entity.type
_entity.pdbx_description
1 polymer ?
#
loop_
_entity_poly.entity_id
_entity_poly.type
_entity_poly.pdbx_seq_one_letter_code
_entity_poly.pdbx_strand_id
1 'polypeptide(L)'
;MLRFTSVPSTNRSRLLSKAGWRVWLLVGLLGIVIVSMQALEQPTTVERIDSLFRPVASSDDRPTMPTGPILAIAAGDSPQESAPRNAPSVKSKSTESSVDFSDIEDNTYFRSEENEAWFAILDGLCKKSSQQIRSQSVGELTYAQLISQPNVYRGKVVTMAGRVLREETLDAPANDFDINSYHRLVIRPAGGGVWPIIVYSLELPESFPRGDSLNVEVLVQGVFFKNWSYAWEEGLGLAPVLLAKTVDTAPGSSDKKAGYDSRESTVQRPSKTVVEEKGSFRDVLELIGLGPAVLQTISAKADLTDADWHILAPLFARLTQHKAADLARWTLPAADLASASVGDLFKVSGTALECESIPIPVEFAPLLGVSEIYRCRLQAKNSQSVTLFTPEIPKSWLGKSKMLEPVVCRAVLLRDIDQSKIMATNRLSWFPESGVGSGKLLLSQHGMDASLWDAVAQRGEFASPESSREAEAFFSALAALDAVAADQLSAQVSAHFDCLAKTPPVADEITEKKIAATIAEQAQHGLSSVVPLFLAPEGQVGELVRLEGIARRAVRIVEQAELEDGNLNERFDYYELELFTRDSQNLPVIGCVTQLPAGFPLGDEIREQVRLEGVFFKSWRYRSRKLVDSNGETSRQQQRYTPVVLAGNVTWIQSVSDRSSWWGPIAGIGFLIILAVAWASFFAHWRNDRSPRAKDDLIDLPNL
;
A
#
# COMPACT_ATOMS: atom_id res chain seq x y z
N MET A 1 55.93 19.77 104.98
CA MET A 1 54.87 18.97 104.33
C MET A 1 54.48 19.65 103.03
N LEU A 2 54.62 18.92 101.93
CA LEU A 2 54.09 19.15 100.56
C LEU A 2 54.20 20.56 99.95
N ARG A 3 55.11 20.68 98.97
CA ARG A 3 55.15 21.72 97.92
C ARG A 3 54.19 21.35 96.79
N PHE A 4 53.47 22.33 96.24
CA PHE A 4 53.05 22.32 94.83
C PHE A 4 53.06 23.75 94.28
N THR A 5 53.73 23.90 93.14
CA THR A 5 53.88 25.13 92.36
C THR A 5 53.08 25.03 91.06
N SER A 6 52.34 26.12 90.79
CA SER A 6 52.01 26.75 89.50
C SER A 6 51.55 25.91 88.29
N VAL A 7 50.33 26.24 87.86
CA VAL A 7 49.69 26.04 86.53
C VAL A 7 50.27 27.05 85.52
N PRO A 8 50.44 26.69 84.21
CA PRO A 8 49.53 27.27 83.22
C PRO A 8 49.12 26.37 82.03
N SER A 9 47.86 26.59 81.63
CA SER A 9 47.23 26.56 80.29
C SER A 9 47.59 25.48 79.25
N THR A 10 46.62 24.60 79.01
CA THR A 10 46.53 23.70 77.85
C THR A 10 45.98 24.42 76.61
N ASN A 11 46.78 24.43 75.54
CA ASN A 11 46.38 24.90 74.22
C ASN A 11 45.90 23.69 73.38
N ARG A 12 44.57 23.53 73.25
CA ARG A 12 43.93 22.59 72.31
C ARG A 12 43.74 23.30 70.97
N SER A 13 44.47 22.87 69.95
CA SER A 13 44.02 22.73 68.55
C SER A 13 45.24 22.64 67.65
N ARG A 14 45.35 21.52 66.91
CA ARG A 14 46.07 21.36 65.61
C ARG A 14 46.39 19.89 65.33
N LEU A 15 45.37 19.02 65.27
CA LEU A 15 45.55 17.66 64.74
C LEU A 15 44.34 17.14 63.93
N LEU A 16 43.56 18.03 63.29
CA LEU A 16 42.36 17.63 62.52
C LEU A 16 42.25 18.22 61.10
N SER A 17 43.29 18.81 60.51
CA SER A 17 43.16 19.50 59.21
C SER A 17 43.62 18.75 57.95
N LYS A 18 44.21 17.55 58.05
CA LYS A 18 44.61 16.78 56.85
C LYS A 18 43.69 15.60 56.48
N ALA A 19 42.99 15.01 57.46
CA ALA A 19 42.04 13.93 57.19
C ALA A 19 40.65 14.44 56.78
N GLY A 20 40.20 15.57 57.35
CA GLY A 20 38.87 16.13 57.09
C GLY A 20 38.66 16.56 55.63
N TRP A 21 39.69 17.11 54.98
CA TRP A 21 39.56 17.57 53.59
C TRP A 21 39.39 16.40 52.61
N ARG A 22 40.03 15.25 52.86
CA ARG A 22 39.88 14.04 52.03
C ARG A 22 38.49 13.44 52.14
N VAL A 23 37.88 13.49 53.33
CA VAL A 23 36.50 13.03 53.55
C VAL A 23 35.50 13.95 52.85
N TRP A 24 35.68 15.27 52.93
CA TRP A 24 34.81 16.23 52.22
C TRP A 24 34.93 16.12 50.70
N LEU A 25 36.12 15.85 50.16
CA LEU A 25 36.33 15.57 48.74
C LEU A 25 35.60 14.31 48.29
N LEU A 26 35.67 13.23 49.08
CA LEU A 26 34.97 11.98 48.79
C LEU A 26 33.45 12.14 48.85
N VAL A 27 32.93 12.87 49.85
CA VAL A 27 31.50 13.17 49.97
C VAL A 27 31.02 14.05 48.82
N GLY A 28 31.82 15.03 48.39
CA GLY A 28 31.52 15.85 47.22
C GLY A 28 31.49 15.05 45.92
N LEU A 29 32.47 14.15 45.72
CA LEU A 29 32.51 13.24 44.56
C LEU A 29 31.33 12.26 44.57
N LEU A 30 30.97 11.71 45.72
CA LEU A 30 29.81 10.82 45.86
C LEU A 30 28.50 11.56 45.56
N GLY A 31 28.35 12.80 46.01
CA GLY A 31 27.19 13.65 45.69
C GLY A 31 27.08 13.94 44.19
N ILE A 32 28.21 14.22 43.52
CA ILE A 32 28.24 14.43 42.06
C ILE A 32 27.87 13.13 41.32
N VAL A 33 28.35 11.98 41.77
CA VAL A 33 28.00 10.66 41.17
C VAL A 33 26.50 10.38 41.33
N ILE A 34 25.92 10.64 42.51
CA ILE A 34 24.48 10.42 42.75
C ILE A 34 23.62 11.34 41.87
N VAL A 35 23.97 12.62 41.77
CA VAL A 35 23.26 13.58 40.89
C VAL A 35 23.44 13.20 39.42
N SER A 36 24.61 12.68 39.03
CA SER A 36 24.87 12.20 37.67
C SER A 36 24.07 10.92 37.37
N MET A 37 23.95 10.00 38.33
CA MET A 37 23.13 8.78 38.18
C MET A 37 21.63 9.12 38.10
N GLN A 38 21.15 10.09 38.88
CA GLN A 38 19.76 10.57 38.78
C GLN A 38 19.48 11.32 37.46
N ALA A 39 20.47 12.01 36.89
CA ALA A 39 20.34 12.64 35.57
C ALA A 39 20.36 11.62 34.41
N LEU A 40 20.94 10.43 34.63
CA LEU A 40 20.97 9.31 33.68
C LEU A 40 19.71 8.44 33.70
N GLU A 41 18.84 8.56 34.72
CA GLU A 41 17.52 7.91 34.76
C GLU A 41 16.47 8.62 33.87
N GLN A 42 16.82 9.76 33.26
CA GLN A 42 15.96 10.42 32.27
C GLN A 42 16.18 9.80 30.88
N PRO A 43 15.13 9.26 30.21
CA PRO A 43 15.28 8.52 28.95
C PRO A 43 15.87 9.37 27.81
N THR A 44 15.74 10.70 27.89
CA THR A 44 16.26 11.66 26.91
C THR A 44 17.77 11.86 26.97
N THR A 45 18.42 11.53 28.10
CA THR A 45 19.88 11.65 28.28
C THR A 45 20.60 10.42 27.76
N VAL A 46 19.99 9.23 27.89
CA VAL A 46 20.54 7.94 27.43
C VAL A 46 20.66 7.92 25.90
N GLU A 47 19.66 8.39 25.16
CA GLU A 47 19.71 8.47 23.68
C GLU A 47 20.77 9.46 23.16
N ARG A 48 21.09 10.51 23.94
CA ARG A 48 22.13 11.51 23.59
C ARG A 48 23.54 11.04 23.86
N ILE A 49 23.73 10.16 24.84
CA ILE A 49 25.03 9.56 25.14
C ILE A 49 25.30 8.41 24.16
N ASP A 50 24.28 7.61 23.81
CA ASP A 50 24.40 6.51 22.86
C ASP A 50 24.74 6.98 21.42
N SER A 51 24.32 8.20 21.06
CA SER A 51 24.68 8.84 19.78
C SER A 51 26.09 9.44 19.75
N LEU A 52 26.73 9.68 20.90
CA LEU A 52 28.10 10.19 21.00
C LEU A 52 29.18 9.08 20.96
N PHE A 53 28.81 7.83 21.23
CA PHE A 53 29.76 6.71 21.31
C PHE A 53 29.62 5.67 20.18
N ARG A 54 28.81 5.92 19.14
CA ARG A 54 28.77 5.07 17.94
C ARG A 54 30.06 5.22 17.12
N PRO A 55 30.90 4.18 17.01
CA PRO A 55 32.06 4.20 16.13
C PRO A 55 31.61 4.06 14.68
N VAL A 56 32.33 4.73 13.77
CA VAL A 56 32.22 4.52 12.33
C VAL A 56 33.01 3.26 11.94
N ALA A 57 32.35 2.41 11.12
CA ALA A 57 32.87 1.40 10.18
C ALA A 57 33.12 -0.08 10.60
N SER A 58 32.71 -0.93 9.64
CA SER A 58 33.28 -2.21 9.14
C SER A 58 33.41 -3.47 10.02
N SER A 59 32.86 -4.56 9.45
CA SER A 59 33.25 -5.99 9.45
C SER A 59 33.67 -6.70 10.74
N ASP A 60 32.92 -7.79 11.01
CA ASP A 60 33.27 -9.03 11.72
C ASP A 60 34.04 -8.94 13.05
N ASP A 61 33.34 -9.16 14.16
CA ASP A 61 33.57 -10.34 15.00
C ASP A 61 32.45 -10.52 16.06
N ARG A 62 32.02 -11.77 16.28
CA ARG A 62 30.93 -12.15 17.20
C ARG A 62 31.37 -12.08 18.67
N PRO A 63 30.42 -11.82 19.60
CA PRO A 63 30.37 -12.61 20.83
C PRO A 63 28.96 -13.17 21.11
N THR A 64 28.98 -14.46 21.44
CA THR A 64 27.90 -15.31 21.94
C THR A 64 27.25 -14.80 23.24
N MET A 65 25.93 -14.98 23.34
CA MET A 65 25.14 -14.84 24.58
C MET A 65 24.31 -16.12 24.83
N PRO A 66 23.89 -16.37 26.08
CA PRO A 66 23.70 -17.71 26.65
C PRO A 66 22.33 -18.32 26.39
N THR A 67 22.34 -19.64 26.33
CA THR A 67 21.20 -20.54 26.10
C THR A 67 20.31 -20.66 27.33
N GLY A 68 18.99 -20.51 27.15
CA GLY A 68 17.92 -20.84 28.10
C GLY A 68 16.63 -21.19 27.34
N PRO A 69 15.77 -22.06 27.88
CA PRO A 69 15.27 -23.23 27.13
C PRO A 69 14.06 -22.94 26.24
N ILE A 70 14.11 -23.49 25.02
CA ILE A 70 12.98 -23.57 24.10
C ILE A 70 12.29 -24.92 24.30
N LEU A 71 10.97 -24.86 24.51
CA LEU A 71 10.06 -26.02 24.52
C LEU A 71 10.00 -26.61 23.11
N ALA A 72 10.51 -27.82 22.93
CA ALA A 72 10.41 -28.58 21.68
C ALA A 72 9.05 -29.30 21.61
N ILE A 73 8.31 -29.07 20.52
CA ILE A 73 7.22 -29.96 20.09
C ILE A 73 7.82 -30.94 19.08
N ALA A 74 7.78 -32.21 19.44
CA ALA A 74 8.31 -33.33 18.67
C ALA A 74 7.48 -33.62 17.42
N ALA A 75 8.15 -33.75 16.27
CA ALA A 75 7.67 -34.49 15.12
C ALA A 75 8.59 -35.70 14.92
N GLY A 76 7.99 -36.88 14.86
CA GLY A 76 8.65 -38.18 14.90
C GLY A 76 9.44 -38.56 13.64
N ASP A 77 10.28 -39.57 13.87
CA ASP A 77 11.36 -40.11 13.05
C ASP A 77 10.99 -40.62 11.65
N SER A 78 12.03 -40.57 10.80
CA SER A 78 12.20 -41.13 9.45
C SER A 78 12.40 -42.66 9.49
N PRO A 79 12.58 -43.37 8.33
CA PRO A 79 13.92 -43.42 7.74
C PRO A 79 13.95 -43.49 6.20
N GLN A 80 14.78 -42.65 5.58
CA GLN A 80 15.33 -42.90 4.24
C GLN A 80 16.82 -43.21 4.35
N GLU A 81 17.20 -44.25 3.63
CA GLU A 81 18.45 -45.00 3.66
C GLU A 81 19.59 -44.25 2.96
N SER A 82 20.79 -44.45 3.50
CA SER A 82 22.04 -43.73 3.21
C SER A 82 22.88 -44.34 2.08
N ALA A 83 23.59 -43.48 1.32
CA ALA A 83 25.03 -43.52 0.95
C ALA A 83 25.31 -43.01 -0.50
N PRO A 84 26.56 -42.65 -0.86
CA PRO A 84 27.48 -41.71 -0.22
C PRO A 84 28.04 -40.63 -1.20
N ARG A 85 28.69 -39.61 -0.61
CA ARG A 85 29.47 -38.55 -1.28
C ARG A 85 30.63 -39.10 -2.12
N ASN A 86 30.83 -38.52 -3.30
CA ASN A 86 32.15 -38.36 -3.92
C ASN A 86 32.27 -36.94 -4.50
N ALA A 87 33.43 -36.32 -4.27
CA ALA A 87 33.80 -34.97 -4.71
C ALA A 87 34.51 -35.00 -6.10
N PRO A 88 35.03 -33.86 -6.56
CA PRO A 88 34.55 -33.07 -7.68
C PRO A 88 35.15 -33.50 -9.03
N SER A 89 34.34 -33.52 -10.08
CA SER A 89 34.83 -33.66 -11.45
C SER A 89 34.64 -32.37 -12.22
N VAL A 90 35.75 -31.65 -12.39
CA VAL A 90 35.96 -30.65 -13.44
C VAL A 90 35.63 -31.31 -14.79
N LYS A 91 34.67 -30.76 -15.52
CA LYS A 91 34.45 -31.07 -16.94
C LYS A 91 34.47 -29.80 -17.76
N SER A 92 35.41 -29.81 -18.69
CA SER A 92 35.72 -28.81 -19.69
C SER A 92 34.56 -28.57 -20.69
N LYS A 93 34.32 -27.29 -20.97
CA LYS A 93 33.61 -26.74 -22.13
C LYS A 93 34.09 -27.39 -23.44
N SER A 94 33.15 -27.88 -24.26
CA SER A 94 33.14 -27.64 -25.72
C SER A 94 31.85 -28.14 -26.39
N THR A 95 31.10 -27.19 -26.94
CA THR A 95 30.55 -27.22 -28.31
C THR A 95 29.39 -28.17 -28.63
N GLU A 96 28.25 -27.86 -28.03
CA GLU A 96 26.95 -27.59 -28.66
C GLU A 96 26.06 -27.26 -27.47
N SER A 97 26.06 -25.99 -27.07
CA SER A 97 25.48 -25.53 -25.81
C SER A 97 23.96 -25.69 -25.86
N SER A 98 23.47 -26.89 -25.58
CA SER A 98 22.12 -27.05 -25.04
C SER A 98 22.12 -26.26 -23.74
N VAL A 99 21.56 -25.05 -23.80
CA VAL A 99 21.36 -24.23 -22.61
C VAL A 99 20.53 -25.06 -21.64
N ASP A 100 21.05 -25.27 -20.43
CA ASP A 100 20.26 -25.89 -19.39
C ASP A 100 19.25 -24.87 -18.87
N PHE A 101 17.98 -25.25 -18.89
CA PHE A 101 16.88 -24.41 -18.46
C PHE A 101 16.34 -24.85 -17.09
N SER A 102 16.92 -25.88 -16.45
CA SER A 102 16.47 -26.44 -15.16
C SER A 102 16.43 -25.42 -14.04
N ASP A 103 17.38 -24.48 -14.05
CA ASP A 103 17.59 -23.52 -12.97
C ASP A 103 16.75 -22.25 -13.15
N ILE A 104 15.98 -22.15 -14.26
CA ILE A 104 15.12 -21.01 -14.52
C ILE A 104 13.72 -21.27 -13.95
N GLU A 105 13.33 -20.44 -12.98
CA GLU A 105 11.98 -20.49 -12.41
C GLU A 105 11.15 -19.30 -12.88
N ASP A 106 9.90 -19.54 -13.29
CA ASP A 106 8.95 -18.47 -13.56
C ASP A 106 8.37 -17.88 -12.27
N ASN A 107 7.84 -16.67 -12.40
CA ASN A 107 7.11 -15.96 -11.35
C ASN A 107 7.96 -15.67 -10.10
N THR A 108 9.28 -15.68 -10.27
CA THR A 108 10.29 -15.32 -9.28
C THR A 108 11.10 -14.12 -9.75
N TYR A 109 11.85 -13.52 -8.82
CA TYR A 109 12.84 -12.49 -9.15
C TYR A 109 14.02 -13.10 -9.93
N PHE A 110 14.91 -12.26 -10.48
CA PHE A 110 16.14 -12.75 -11.11
C PHE A 110 17.09 -13.33 -10.08
N ARG A 111 17.52 -14.57 -10.30
CA ARG A 111 18.39 -15.29 -9.38
C ARG A 111 19.77 -15.46 -9.99
N SER A 112 20.81 -15.49 -9.16
CA SER A 112 22.19 -15.64 -9.63
C SER A 112 22.44 -16.96 -10.35
N GLU A 113 21.69 -17.99 -9.98
CA GLU A 113 21.68 -19.33 -10.57
C GLU A 113 21.22 -19.31 -12.04
N GLU A 114 20.48 -18.27 -12.45
CA GLU A 114 19.96 -18.12 -13.81
C GLU A 114 20.97 -17.44 -14.75
N ASN A 115 22.10 -16.92 -14.22
CA ASN A 115 23.07 -16.15 -14.98
C ASN A 115 23.75 -16.98 -16.09
N GLU A 116 24.03 -18.27 -15.84
CA GLU A 116 24.67 -19.12 -16.85
C GLU A 116 23.79 -19.26 -18.09
N ALA A 117 22.51 -19.60 -17.89
CA ALA A 117 21.55 -19.70 -18.98
C ALA A 117 21.30 -18.35 -19.67
N TRP A 118 21.21 -17.27 -18.89
CA TRP A 118 21.05 -15.90 -19.40
C TRP A 118 22.16 -15.51 -20.38
N PHE A 119 23.42 -15.63 -19.97
CA PHE A 119 24.55 -15.23 -20.80
C PHE A 119 24.81 -16.19 -21.95
N ALA A 120 24.55 -17.49 -21.79
CA ALA A 120 24.64 -18.45 -22.89
C ALA A 120 23.65 -18.12 -24.02
N ILE A 121 22.42 -17.68 -23.68
CA ILE A 121 21.43 -17.24 -24.67
C ILE A 121 21.89 -15.96 -25.37
N LEU A 122 22.36 -14.95 -24.62
CA LEU A 122 22.84 -13.69 -25.20
C LEU A 122 24.06 -13.90 -26.12
N ASP A 123 25.02 -14.73 -25.72
CA ASP A 123 26.15 -15.12 -26.57
C ASP A 123 25.69 -15.82 -27.85
N GLY A 124 24.75 -16.76 -27.72
CA GLY A 124 24.13 -17.44 -28.86
C GLY A 124 23.39 -16.49 -29.81
N LEU A 125 22.75 -15.44 -29.29
CA LEU A 125 22.11 -14.39 -30.07
C LEU A 125 23.15 -13.49 -30.76
N CYS A 126 24.21 -13.10 -30.05
CA CYS A 126 25.30 -12.28 -30.58
C CYS A 126 25.94 -12.90 -31.83
N LYS A 127 26.20 -14.22 -31.77
CA LYS A 127 26.81 -15.02 -32.85
C LYS A 127 25.91 -15.25 -34.08
N LYS A 128 24.60 -15.00 -33.98
CA LYS A 128 23.65 -15.16 -35.09
C LYS A 128 23.39 -13.84 -35.83
N SER A 129 23.11 -13.93 -37.13
CA SER A 129 22.57 -12.80 -37.91
C SER A 129 21.08 -12.60 -37.63
N SER A 130 20.57 -11.37 -37.78
CA SER A 130 19.15 -11.06 -37.59
C SER A 130 18.23 -11.90 -38.49
N GLN A 131 18.67 -12.24 -39.71
CA GLN A 131 17.93 -13.13 -40.60
C GLN A 131 17.84 -14.57 -40.07
N GLN A 132 18.92 -15.10 -39.46
CA GLN A 132 18.90 -16.42 -38.83
C GLN A 132 17.97 -16.44 -37.62
N ILE A 133 18.01 -15.40 -36.77
CA ILE A 133 17.11 -15.26 -35.62
C ILE A 133 15.64 -15.24 -36.10
N ARG A 134 15.33 -14.42 -37.11
CA ARG A 134 13.99 -14.31 -37.68
C ARG A 134 13.47 -15.64 -38.22
N SER A 135 14.32 -16.41 -38.90
CA SER A 135 13.94 -17.74 -39.44
C SER A 135 13.64 -18.79 -38.37
N GLN A 136 14.11 -18.58 -37.14
CA GLN A 136 13.89 -19.48 -35.99
C GLN A 136 12.67 -19.07 -35.17
N SER A 137 12.01 -17.95 -35.50
CA SER A 137 10.86 -17.48 -34.75
C SER A 137 9.65 -18.41 -34.91
N VAL A 138 8.98 -18.73 -33.81
CA VAL A 138 7.73 -19.51 -33.81
C VAL A 138 6.49 -18.68 -34.16
N GLY A 139 6.67 -17.39 -34.48
CA GLY A 139 5.59 -16.46 -34.85
C GLY A 139 5.41 -15.32 -33.86
N GLU A 140 4.44 -14.46 -34.16
CA GLU A 140 4.06 -13.33 -33.31
C GLU A 140 3.21 -13.80 -32.13
N LEU A 141 3.63 -13.49 -30.91
CA LEU A 141 2.96 -13.92 -29.67
C LEU A 141 2.48 -12.73 -28.85
N THR A 142 1.35 -12.94 -28.17
CA THR A 142 0.77 -11.98 -27.24
C THR A 142 1.29 -12.17 -25.82
N TYR A 143 1.16 -11.13 -25.00
CA TYR A 143 1.48 -11.19 -23.56
C TYR A 143 0.79 -12.36 -22.84
N ALA A 144 -0.49 -12.59 -23.10
CA ALA A 144 -1.26 -13.66 -22.45
C ALA A 144 -0.72 -15.06 -22.78
N GLN A 145 -0.22 -15.28 -23.99
CA GLN A 145 0.36 -16.57 -24.39
C GLN A 145 1.68 -16.85 -23.67
N LEU A 146 2.54 -15.84 -23.52
CA LEU A 146 3.82 -15.98 -22.81
C LEU A 146 3.61 -16.22 -21.30
N ILE A 147 2.65 -15.53 -20.69
CA ILE A 147 2.31 -15.73 -19.27
C ILE A 147 1.72 -17.11 -19.00
N SER A 148 0.77 -17.56 -19.84
CA SER A 148 0.04 -18.81 -19.58
C SER A 148 0.79 -20.08 -19.97
N GLN A 149 1.79 -20.00 -20.85
CA GLN A 149 2.47 -21.17 -21.42
C GLN A 149 4.01 -21.03 -21.41
N PRO A 150 4.65 -20.66 -20.29
CA PRO A 150 6.09 -20.40 -20.27
C PRO A 150 6.92 -21.63 -20.64
N ASN A 151 6.51 -22.82 -20.19
CA ASN A 151 7.18 -24.09 -20.52
C ASN A 151 7.13 -24.43 -22.02
N VAL A 152 6.14 -23.91 -22.75
CA VAL A 152 6.02 -24.15 -24.21
C VAL A 152 6.99 -23.27 -24.98
N TYR A 153 7.22 -22.04 -24.53
CA TYR A 153 7.99 -21.03 -25.26
C TYR A 153 9.40 -20.79 -24.72
N ARG A 154 9.76 -21.31 -23.53
CA ARG A 154 11.09 -21.14 -22.93
C ARG A 154 12.18 -21.59 -23.89
N GLY A 155 13.16 -20.71 -24.11
CA GLY A 155 14.29 -20.96 -25.00
C GLY A 155 13.99 -20.86 -26.49
N LYS A 156 12.73 -20.62 -26.90
CA LYS A 156 12.35 -20.45 -28.31
C LYS A 156 12.44 -18.98 -28.72
N VAL A 157 12.81 -18.75 -29.98
CA VAL A 157 12.72 -17.41 -30.58
C VAL A 157 11.24 -17.10 -30.84
N VAL A 158 10.77 -15.96 -30.36
CA VAL A 158 9.41 -15.46 -30.52
C VAL A 158 9.46 -14.07 -31.13
N THR A 159 8.40 -13.69 -31.85
CA THR A 159 8.23 -12.33 -32.37
C THR A 159 7.19 -11.60 -31.51
N MET A 160 7.42 -10.33 -31.20
CA MET A 160 6.49 -9.48 -30.46
C MET A 160 6.52 -8.07 -31.02
N ALA A 161 5.35 -7.52 -31.33
CA ALA A 161 5.19 -6.11 -31.68
C ALA A 161 4.73 -5.33 -30.44
N GLY A 162 5.18 -4.08 -30.31
CA GLY A 162 4.78 -3.23 -29.21
C GLY A 162 5.33 -1.82 -29.28
N ARG A 163 5.01 -1.02 -28.27
CA ARG A 163 5.47 0.36 -28.11
C ARG A 163 6.43 0.45 -26.94
N VAL A 164 7.64 0.94 -27.17
CA VAL A 164 8.63 1.17 -26.11
C VAL A 164 8.21 2.38 -25.30
N LEU A 165 8.08 2.21 -23.98
CA LEU A 165 7.75 3.25 -23.02
C LEU A 165 8.99 3.82 -22.33
N ARG A 166 10.02 2.99 -22.16
CA ARG A 166 11.25 3.35 -21.47
C ARG A 166 12.42 2.51 -21.98
N GLU A 167 13.58 3.14 -22.07
CA GLU A 167 14.88 2.50 -22.28
C GLU A 167 15.85 2.92 -21.18
N GLU A 168 16.64 1.97 -20.72
CA GLU A 168 17.80 2.23 -19.88
C GLU A 168 18.94 1.28 -20.24
N THR A 169 20.18 1.73 -20.01
CA THR A 169 21.37 0.91 -20.18
C THR A 169 21.80 0.35 -18.83
N LEU A 170 22.09 -0.95 -18.78
CA LEU A 170 22.51 -1.66 -17.58
C LEU A 170 23.88 -2.29 -17.79
N ASP A 171 24.74 -2.16 -16.79
CA ASP A 171 26.00 -2.89 -16.73
C ASP A 171 25.73 -4.37 -16.45
N ALA A 172 26.38 -5.24 -17.20
CA ALA A 172 26.27 -6.67 -17.03
C ALA A 172 27.14 -7.15 -15.85
N PRO A 173 26.65 -8.08 -15.01
CA PRO A 173 27.50 -8.79 -14.06
C PRO A 173 28.69 -9.46 -14.73
N ALA A 174 29.77 -9.71 -13.97
CA ALA A 174 30.94 -10.43 -14.48
C ALA A 174 30.52 -11.77 -15.11
N ASN A 175 30.95 -11.99 -16.35
CA ASN A 175 30.58 -13.16 -17.15
C ASN A 175 31.73 -13.58 -18.08
N ASP A 176 31.68 -14.82 -18.55
CA ASP A 176 32.68 -15.44 -19.42
C ASP A 176 32.55 -15.03 -20.92
N PHE A 177 31.63 -14.13 -21.27
CA PHE A 177 31.15 -13.92 -22.64
C PHE A 177 31.40 -12.51 -23.18
N ASP A 178 32.26 -11.71 -22.53
CA ASP A 178 32.61 -10.33 -22.90
C ASP A 178 31.40 -9.38 -23.06
N ILE A 179 30.26 -9.71 -22.46
CA ILE A 179 29.07 -8.84 -22.46
C ILE A 179 29.22 -7.87 -21.29
N ASN A 180 29.52 -6.60 -21.58
CA ASN A 180 29.73 -5.58 -20.54
C ASN A 180 28.46 -4.81 -20.18
N SER A 181 27.51 -4.71 -21.11
CA SER A 181 26.27 -3.95 -20.92
C SER A 181 25.17 -4.45 -21.86
N TYR A 182 23.92 -4.14 -21.52
CA TYR A 182 22.77 -4.36 -22.40
C TYR A 182 21.71 -3.28 -22.16
N HIS A 183 20.80 -3.13 -23.12
CA HIS A 183 19.67 -2.20 -23.06
C HIS A 183 18.42 -2.90 -22.55
N ARG A 184 17.82 -2.37 -21.48
CA ARG A 184 16.53 -2.84 -20.98
C ARG A 184 15.42 -1.93 -21.52
N LEU A 185 14.50 -2.53 -22.27
CA LEU A 185 13.32 -1.87 -22.82
C LEU A 185 12.08 -2.32 -22.05
N VAL A 186 11.25 -1.35 -21.67
CA VAL A 186 9.89 -1.59 -21.17
C VAL A 186 8.93 -1.40 -22.35
N ILE A 187 8.30 -2.48 -22.81
CA ILE A 187 7.47 -2.47 -24.01
C ILE A 187 6.02 -2.78 -23.66
N ARG A 188 5.10 -1.90 -24.07
CA ARG A 188 3.67 -2.20 -24.07
C ARG A 188 3.34 -3.03 -25.31
N PRO A 189 2.85 -4.27 -25.19
CA PRO A 189 2.59 -5.13 -26.34
C PRO A 189 1.44 -4.60 -27.22
N ALA A 190 1.53 -4.85 -28.53
CA ALA A 190 0.40 -4.65 -29.44
C ALA A 190 -0.72 -5.65 -29.13
N GLY A 191 -1.99 -5.23 -29.18
CA GLY A 191 -3.15 -6.11 -28.93
C GLY A 191 -3.79 -6.00 -27.54
N GLY A 192 -3.55 -4.93 -26.77
CA GLY A 192 -4.46 -4.51 -25.69
C GLY A 192 -4.12 -4.93 -24.25
N GLY A 193 -2.89 -5.36 -23.98
CA GLY A 193 -2.41 -5.54 -22.59
C GLY A 193 -1.80 -4.25 -22.02
N VAL A 194 -2.20 -3.86 -20.80
CA VAL A 194 -1.55 -2.76 -20.05
C VAL A 194 -0.22 -3.18 -19.41
N TRP A 195 0.03 -4.48 -19.34
CA TRP A 195 1.20 -5.07 -18.70
C TRP A 195 2.43 -5.10 -19.62
N PRO A 196 3.62 -4.76 -19.11
CA PRO A 196 4.81 -4.65 -19.93
C PRO A 196 5.41 -6.01 -20.26
N ILE A 197 6.07 -6.07 -21.41
CA ILE A 197 7.08 -7.08 -21.74
C ILE A 197 8.43 -6.40 -21.58
N ILE A 198 9.35 -7.08 -20.89
CA ILE A 198 10.70 -6.58 -20.65
C ILE A 198 11.64 -7.22 -21.66
N VAL A 199 12.35 -6.40 -22.41
CA VAL A 199 13.30 -6.87 -23.41
C VAL A 199 14.69 -6.42 -23.03
N TYR A 200 15.61 -7.37 -22.96
CA TYR A 200 17.03 -7.11 -22.82
C TYR A 200 17.68 -7.28 -24.19
N SER A 201 18.20 -6.19 -24.74
CA SER A 201 18.77 -6.12 -26.08
C SER A 201 20.26 -5.81 -26.02
N LEU A 202 21.07 -6.51 -26.81
CA LEU A 202 22.51 -6.26 -26.90
C LEU A 202 22.82 -4.96 -27.65
N GLU A 203 22.04 -4.65 -28.69
CA GLU A 203 22.28 -3.55 -29.61
C GLU A 203 20.96 -2.82 -29.90
N LEU A 204 20.96 -1.49 -29.89
CA LEU A 204 19.84 -0.71 -30.44
C LEU A 204 20.29 -0.01 -31.73
N PRO A 205 19.39 0.25 -32.69
CA PRO A 205 19.69 1.09 -33.85
C PRO A 205 20.31 2.43 -33.44
N GLU A 206 21.26 2.97 -34.22
CA GLU A 206 21.96 4.21 -33.88
C GLU A 206 21.01 5.40 -33.65
N SER A 207 19.87 5.44 -34.34
CA SER A 207 18.85 6.49 -34.23
C SER A 207 17.76 6.18 -33.19
N PHE A 208 17.94 5.18 -32.34
CA PHE A 208 16.92 4.79 -31.36
C PHE A 208 16.88 5.78 -30.18
N PRO A 209 15.70 6.35 -29.82
CA PRO A 209 15.61 7.30 -28.73
C PRO A 209 15.82 6.64 -27.36
N ARG A 210 16.36 7.40 -26.41
CA ARG A 210 16.84 6.93 -25.10
C ARG A 210 16.06 7.57 -23.95
N GLY A 211 15.98 6.89 -22.81
CA GLY A 211 15.37 7.40 -21.58
C GLY A 211 13.89 7.04 -21.38
N ASP A 212 13.18 7.87 -20.61
CA ASP A 212 11.79 7.64 -20.20
C ASP A 212 10.77 8.25 -21.18
N SER A 213 9.51 7.78 -21.11
CA SER A 213 8.37 8.29 -21.88
C SER A 213 8.53 8.21 -23.40
N LEU A 214 9.14 7.12 -23.87
CA LEU A 214 9.29 6.83 -25.28
C LEU A 214 7.92 6.47 -25.91
N ASN A 215 7.79 6.72 -27.21
CA ASN A 215 6.60 6.36 -28.00
C ASN A 215 7.03 5.86 -29.38
N VAL A 216 7.87 4.82 -29.39
CA VAL A 216 8.39 4.20 -30.61
C VAL A 216 7.78 2.81 -30.76
N GLU A 217 7.17 2.57 -31.91
CA GLU A 217 6.69 1.25 -32.28
C GLU A 217 7.86 0.39 -32.73
N VAL A 218 7.91 -0.83 -32.20
CA VAL A 218 9.00 -1.77 -32.43
C VAL A 218 8.49 -3.17 -32.68
N LEU A 219 9.29 -3.92 -33.42
CA LEU A 219 9.17 -5.35 -33.59
C LEU A 219 10.41 -6.02 -32.98
N VAL A 220 10.20 -6.90 -32.01
CA VAL A 220 11.25 -7.60 -31.30
C VAL A 220 11.24 -9.07 -31.70
N GLN A 221 12.39 -9.59 -32.12
CA GLN A 221 12.63 -11.02 -32.28
C GLN A 221 13.63 -11.46 -31.23
N GLY A 222 13.16 -12.18 -30.22
CA GLY A 222 13.96 -12.53 -29.04
C GLY A 222 13.63 -13.91 -28.51
N VAL A 223 14.55 -14.47 -27.72
CA VAL A 223 14.34 -15.73 -27.02
C VAL A 223 13.53 -15.46 -25.76
N PHE A 224 12.42 -16.17 -25.57
CA PHE A 224 11.66 -16.09 -24.32
C PHE A 224 12.43 -16.77 -23.19
N PHE A 225 12.74 -16.01 -22.15
CA PHE A 225 13.60 -16.43 -21.05
C PHE A 225 12.80 -16.98 -19.87
N LYS A 226 11.94 -16.15 -19.27
CA LYS A 226 11.06 -16.49 -18.13
C LYS A 226 9.95 -15.46 -17.98
N ASN A 227 8.96 -15.78 -17.15
CA ASN A 227 8.10 -14.77 -16.54
C ASN A 227 8.79 -14.22 -15.28
N TRP A 228 9.18 -12.96 -15.32
CA TRP A 228 9.85 -12.28 -14.23
C TRP A 228 8.83 -11.62 -13.31
N SER A 229 8.93 -11.94 -12.02
CA SER A 229 8.18 -11.26 -10.97
C SER A 229 8.94 -10.01 -10.54
N TYR A 230 8.38 -8.85 -10.84
CA TYR A 230 8.96 -7.56 -10.51
C TYR A 230 8.03 -6.78 -9.60
N ALA A 231 8.62 -6.00 -8.71
CA ALA A 231 7.86 -5.06 -7.90
C ALA A 231 7.50 -3.85 -8.76
N TRP A 232 6.22 -3.49 -8.79
CA TRP A 232 5.72 -2.25 -9.35
C TRP A 232 4.75 -1.62 -8.35
N GLU A 233 4.24 -0.42 -8.66
CA GLU A 233 3.53 0.43 -7.69
C GLU A 233 2.36 -0.27 -6.98
N GLU A 234 1.65 -1.18 -7.67
CA GLU A 234 0.48 -1.88 -7.10
C GLU A 234 0.71 -3.36 -6.71
N GLY A 235 1.92 -3.93 -6.83
CA GLY A 235 2.16 -5.31 -6.41
C GLY A 235 3.34 -6.06 -7.05
N LEU A 236 3.17 -7.37 -7.28
CA LEU A 236 4.05 -8.14 -8.18
C LEU A 236 3.43 -8.14 -9.56
N GLY A 237 4.09 -7.45 -10.48
CA GLY A 237 3.82 -7.60 -11.90
C GLY A 237 4.52 -8.87 -12.37
N LEU A 238 3.90 -9.58 -13.28
CA LEU A 238 4.59 -10.58 -14.09
C LEU A 238 4.91 -9.92 -15.43
N ALA A 239 6.17 -9.92 -15.81
CA ALA A 239 6.56 -9.52 -17.14
C ALA A 239 7.23 -10.69 -17.84
N PRO A 240 6.76 -11.09 -19.03
CA PRO A 240 7.55 -11.90 -19.92
C PRO A 240 8.90 -11.21 -20.18
N VAL A 241 9.99 -11.96 -20.09
CA VAL A 241 11.33 -11.48 -20.40
C VAL A 241 11.79 -12.07 -21.72
N LEU A 242 12.17 -11.20 -22.65
CA LEU A 242 12.79 -11.59 -23.90
C LEU A 242 14.26 -11.15 -23.93
N LEU A 243 15.12 -12.04 -24.40
CA LEU A 243 16.51 -11.74 -24.72
C LEU A 243 16.63 -11.55 -26.23
N ALA A 244 17.11 -10.40 -26.68
CA ALA A 244 17.20 -10.04 -28.09
C ALA A 244 18.61 -9.57 -28.46
N LYS A 245 18.99 -9.78 -29.73
CA LYS A 245 20.20 -9.16 -30.27
C LYS A 245 19.97 -7.67 -30.50
N THR A 246 18.90 -7.34 -31.23
CA THR A 246 18.51 -5.97 -31.55
C THR A 246 17.00 -5.83 -31.64
N VAL A 247 16.53 -4.61 -31.88
CA VAL A 247 15.11 -4.26 -32.00
C VAL A 247 14.88 -3.45 -33.27
N ASP A 248 13.88 -3.85 -34.06
CA ASP A 248 13.53 -3.16 -35.30
C ASP A 248 12.49 -2.06 -35.01
N THR A 249 12.70 -0.84 -35.50
CA THR A 249 11.66 0.19 -35.47
C THR A 249 10.60 -0.14 -36.53
N ALA A 250 9.33 -0.09 -36.14
CA ALA A 250 8.24 -0.27 -37.09
C ALA A 250 8.22 0.92 -38.07
N PRO A 251 7.96 0.70 -39.37
CA PRO A 251 7.89 1.79 -40.35
C PRO A 251 6.68 2.69 -40.07
N GLY A 252 6.87 3.80 -39.34
CA GLY A 252 5.74 4.70 -39.03
C GLY A 252 5.98 5.95 -38.16
N SER A 253 7.11 6.15 -37.49
CA SER A 253 7.30 7.34 -36.65
C SER A 253 8.73 7.90 -36.69
N SER A 254 8.97 8.84 -37.60
CA SER A 254 10.08 9.80 -37.49
C SER A 254 9.53 11.23 -37.52
N ASP A 255 9.73 11.93 -36.41
CA ASP A 255 9.81 13.38 -36.20
C ASP A 255 9.12 14.35 -37.18
N LYS A 256 8.20 15.15 -36.62
CA LYS A 256 7.95 16.52 -37.10
C LYS A 256 7.91 17.52 -35.94
N LYS A 257 9.08 18.00 -35.54
CA LYS A 257 9.30 19.39 -35.08
C LYS A 257 10.20 20.08 -36.10
N ALA A 258 9.62 20.84 -37.03
CA ALA A 258 10.24 22.00 -37.67
C ALA A 258 9.26 22.62 -38.69
N GLY A 259 9.15 23.95 -38.66
CA GLY A 259 8.80 24.75 -39.85
C GLY A 259 7.32 25.07 -40.04
N TYR A 260 6.90 26.20 -39.48
CA TYR A 260 5.80 26.99 -40.02
C TYR A 260 6.27 27.57 -41.36
N ASP A 261 5.84 26.99 -42.48
CA ASP A 261 5.64 27.77 -43.69
C ASP A 261 4.53 27.17 -44.58
N SER A 262 3.69 28.08 -45.02
CA SER A 262 2.56 27.96 -45.91
C SER A 262 2.94 27.34 -47.26
N ARG A 263 2.19 26.32 -47.70
CA ARG A 263 1.64 26.21 -49.06
C ARG A 263 0.71 25.01 -49.19
N GLU A 264 -0.46 25.32 -49.73
CA GLU A 264 -1.54 24.43 -50.12
C GLU A 264 -1.04 23.27 -50.99
N SER A 265 -1.49 22.06 -50.68
CA SER A 265 -1.68 21.00 -51.67
C SER A 265 -2.75 20.03 -51.17
N THR A 266 -3.91 20.20 -51.79
CA THR A 266 -5.16 19.49 -51.62
C THR A 266 -5.01 18.00 -51.90
N VAL A 267 -5.07 17.17 -50.87
CA VAL A 267 -5.44 15.76 -51.01
C VAL A 267 -6.53 15.48 -49.96
N GLN A 268 -7.76 15.39 -50.43
CA GLN A 268 -8.93 15.01 -49.63
C GLN A 268 -8.71 13.62 -49.05
N ARG A 269 -8.35 13.56 -47.76
CA ARG A 269 -8.60 12.41 -46.90
C ARG A 269 -10.08 12.46 -46.53
N PRO A 270 -10.84 11.35 -46.57
CA PRO A 270 -12.22 11.36 -46.13
C PRO A 270 -12.23 11.84 -44.68
N SER A 271 -12.91 12.96 -44.46
CA SER A 271 -13.22 13.49 -43.16
C SER A 271 -13.81 12.35 -42.35
N LYS A 272 -13.10 11.93 -41.30
CA LYS A 272 -13.72 11.20 -40.21
C LYS A 272 -14.66 12.23 -39.57
N THR A 273 -15.84 12.36 -40.15
CA THR A 273 -16.98 12.98 -39.49
C THR A 273 -17.12 12.19 -38.21
N VAL A 274 -16.74 12.80 -37.10
CA VAL A 274 -17.24 12.39 -35.79
C VAL A 274 -18.74 12.62 -35.91
N VAL A 275 -19.44 11.57 -36.32
CA VAL A 275 -20.86 11.45 -36.06
C VAL A 275 -20.91 11.28 -34.55
N GLU A 276 -21.34 12.31 -33.83
CA GLU A 276 -21.94 12.11 -32.51
C GLU A 276 -23.06 11.08 -32.70
N GLU A 277 -22.79 9.81 -32.42
CA GLU A 277 -23.84 8.79 -32.39
C GLU A 277 -24.74 9.09 -31.18
N LYS A 278 -25.82 9.82 -31.45
CA LYS A 278 -26.99 9.98 -30.59
C LYS A 278 -27.75 8.64 -30.47
N GLY A 279 -27.10 7.60 -29.98
CA GLY A 279 -27.75 6.33 -29.64
C GLY A 279 -28.31 6.38 -28.23
N SER A 280 -29.50 5.81 -28.02
CA SER A 280 -30.10 5.51 -26.71
C SER A 280 -29.73 4.10 -26.26
N PHE A 281 -29.91 3.78 -24.96
CA PHE A 281 -29.73 2.40 -24.51
C PHE A 281 -30.73 1.43 -25.17
N ARG A 282 -31.92 1.92 -25.56
CA ARG A 282 -32.87 1.13 -26.36
C ARG A 282 -32.23 0.63 -27.65
N ASP A 283 -31.49 1.48 -28.36
CA ASP A 283 -30.88 1.10 -29.64
C ASP A 283 -29.87 -0.05 -29.44
N VAL A 284 -29.14 -0.03 -28.31
CA VAL A 284 -28.23 -1.13 -27.92
C VAL A 284 -28.99 -2.43 -27.66
N LEU A 285 -30.18 -2.36 -27.05
CA LEU A 285 -31.02 -3.53 -26.81
C LEU A 285 -31.63 -4.07 -28.12
N GLU A 286 -32.04 -3.21 -29.03
CA GLU A 286 -32.57 -3.61 -30.34
C GLU A 286 -31.54 -4.37 -31.18
N LEU A 287 -30.26 -3.97 -31.11
CA LEU A 287 -29.17 -4.67 -31.80
C LEU A 287 -28.99 -6.13 -31.38
N ILE A 288 -29.41 -6.49 -30.16
CA ILE A 288 -29.39 -7.87 -29.66
C ILE A 288 -30.76 -8.55 -29.71
N GLY A 289 -31.73 -7.94 -30.42
CA GLY A 289 -33.08 -8.49 -30.57
C GLY A 289 -34.01 -8.23 -29.39
N LEU A 290 -33.62 -7.40 -28.41
CA LEU A 290 -34.43 -7.01 -27.26
C LEU A 290 -35.16 -5.68 -27.50
N GLY A 291 -35.92 -5.60 -28.60
CA GLY A 291 -36.72 -4.42 -28.90
C GLY A 291 -37.96 -4.27 -28.00
N PRO A 292 -38.65 -3.10 -28.07
CA PRO A 292 -39.79 -2.80 -27.21
C PRO A 292 -40.91 -3.86 -27.23
N ALA A 293 -41.18 -4.46 -28.40
CA ALA A 293 -42.20 -5.50 -28.54
C ALA A 293 -41.85 -6.78 -27.75
N VAL A 294 -40.56 -7.14 -27.69
CA VAL A 294 -40.07 -8.29 -26.92
C VAL A 294 -40.08 -7.97 -25.43
N LEU A 295 -39.57 -6.79 -25.03
CA LEU A 295 -39.55 -6.39 -23.63
C LEU A 295 -40.95 -6.34 -22.99
N GLN A 296 -41.96 -5.90 -23.75
CA GLN A 296 -43.34 -5.84 -23.27
C GLN A 296 -43.99 -7.21 -23.02
N THR A 297 -43.44 -8.31 -23.55
CA THR A 297 -43.97 -9.65 -23.28
C THR A 297 -43.66 -10.13 -21.87
N ILE A 298 -42.77 -9.45 -21.14
CA ILE A 298 -42.41 -9.82 -19.77
C ILE A 298 -43.66 -9.93 -18.90
N SER A 299 -43.77 -11.05 -18.19
CA SER A 299 -44.86 -11.35 -17.28
C SER A 299 -44.97 -10.30 -16.18
N ALA A 300 -46.21 -9.85 -15.94
CA ALA A 300 -46.55 -9.00 -14.79
C ALA A 300 -46.79 -9.79 -13.50
N LYS A 301 -46.71 -11.13 -13.57
CA LYS A 301 -47.10 -12.03 -12.47
C LYS A 301 -45.96 -12.19 -11.46
N ALA A 302 -46.33 -12.77 -10.31
CA ALA A 302 -45.40 -13.09 -9.24
C ALA A 302 -44.32 -14.11 -9.65
N ASP A 303 -44.58 -14.95 -10.65
CA ASP A 303 -43.64 -15.97 -11.11
C ASP A 303 -43.12 -15.62 -12.51
N LEU A 304 -41.80 -15.55 -12.64
CA LEU A 304 -41.11 -15.43 -13.93
C LEU A 304 -41.19 -16.77 -14.66
N THR A 305 -41.53 -16.73 -15.94
CA THR A 305 -41.58 -17.88 -16.85
C THR A 305 -40.24 -18.08 -17.55
N ASP A 306 -40.01 -19.25 -18.15
CA ASP A 306 -38.80 -19.51 -18.95
C ASP A 306 -38.64 -18.48 -20.10
N ALA A 307 -39.75 -18.00 -20.67
CA ALA A 307 -39.74 -16.96 -21.69
C ALA A 307 -39.25 -15.61 -21.15
N ASP A 308 -39.54 -15.27 -19.88
CA ASP A 308 -39.06 -14.03 -19.25
C ASP A 308 -37.53 -14.08 -19.07
N TRP A 309 -36.98 -15.26 -18.75
CA TRP A 309 -35.53 -15.43 -18.56
C TRP A 309 -34.71 -15.28 -19.84
N HIS A 310 -35.26 -15.68 -20.98
CA HIS A 310 -34.65 -15.42 -22.30
C HIS A 310 -34.53 -13.93 -22.62
N ILE A 311 -35.27 -13.06 -21.91
CA ILE A 311 -35.21 -11.60 -22.04
C ILE A 311 -34.32 -11.00 -20.94
N LEU A 312 -34.55 -11.39 -19.68
CA LEU A 312 -33.86 -10.83 -18.52
C LEU A 312 -32.37 -11.19 -18.48
N ALA A 313 -32.00 -12.42 -18.84
CA ALA A 313 -30.60 -12.84 -18.73
C ALA A 313 -29.68 -12.09 -19.71
N PRO A 314 -29.99 -11.97 -21.03
CA PRO A 314 -29.19 -11.15 -21.93
C PRO A 314 -29.21 -9.66 -21.59
N LEU A 315 -30.34 -9.16 -21.06
CA LEU A 315 -30.45 -7.78 -20.59
C LEU A 315 -29.48 -7.48 -19.45
N PHE A 316 -29.45 -8.31 -18.40
CA PHE A 316 -28.52 -8.15 -17.29
C PHE A 316 -27.07 -8.31 -17.74
N ALA A 317 -26.77 -9.30 -18.60
CA ALA A 317 -25.45 -9.44 -19.18
C ALA A 317 -25.01 -8.16 -19.92
N ARG A 318 -25.92 -7.53 -20.67
CA ARG A 318 -25.66 -6.25 -21.34
C ARG A 318 -25.44 -5.10 -20.37
N LEU A 319 -26.28 -4.97 -19.34
CA LEU A 319 -26.12 -3.92 -18.32
C LEU A 319 -24.81 -4.04 -17.54
N THR A 320 -24.30 -5.25 -17.34
CA THR A 320 -23.02 -5.50 -16.65
C THR A 320 -21.80 -5.24 -17.54
N GLN A 321 -21.94 -5.34 -18.87
CA GLN A 321 -20.84 -5.08 -19.82
C GLN A 321 -20.46 -3.61 -19.96
N HIS A 322 -21.39 -2.69 -19.68
CA HIS A 322 -21.17 -1.25 -19.83
C HIS A 322 -20.67 -0.60 -18.55
N LYS A 323 -19.72 0.33 -18.66
CA LYS A 323 -19.23 1.10 -17.50
C LYS A 323 -20.32 2.04 -17.01
N ALA A 324 -20.25 2.44 -15.74
CA ALA A 324 -21.20 3.39 -15.15
C ALA A 324 -21.28 4.72 -15.94
N ALA A 325 -20.15 5.17 -16.50
CA ALA A 325 -20.09 6.37 -17.35
C ALA A 325 -20.88 6.21 -18.64
N ASP A 326 -20.79 5.06 -19.31
CA ASP A 326 -21.53 4.77 -20.54
C ASP A 326 -23.04 4.74 -20.27
N LEU A 327 -23.44 4.03 -19.22
CA LEU A 327 -24.83 3.97 -18.79
C LEU A 327 -25.37 5.36 -18.43
N ALA A 328 -24.56 6.20 -17.79
CA ALA A 328 -24.95 7.56 -17.43
C ALA A 328 -25.24 8.44 -18.65
N ARG A 329 -24.52 8.27 -19.77
CA ARG A 329 -24.78 9.01 -21.02
C ARG A 329 -26.15 8.69 -21.61
N TRP A 330 -26.60 7.43 -21.50
CA TRP A 330 -27.90 6.99 -21.99
C TRP A 330 -29.05 7.16 -20.99
N THR A 331 -28.76 7.61 -19.77
CA THR A 331 -29.75 7.69 -18.70
C THR A 331 -30.63 8.94 -18.86
N LEU A 332 -31.93 8.73 -19.02
CA LEU A 332 -32.95 9.77 -18.99
C LEU A 332 -33.34 10.14 -17.55
N PRO A 333 -33.77 11.38 -17.29
CA PRO A 333 -34.21 11.81 -15.97
C PRO A 333 -35.56 11.17 -15.60
N ALA A 334 -35.82 11.00 -14.29
CA ALA A 334 -37.07 10.44 -13.77
C ALA A 334 -38.32 11.22 -14.19
N ALA A 335 -38.20 12.52 -14.47
CA ALA A 335 -39.31 13.37 -14.88
C ALA A 335 -39.95 12.91 -16.20
N ASP A 336 -39.15 12.33 -17.09
CA ASP A 336 -39.58 11.88 -18.41
C ASP A 336 -40.24 10.48 -18.36
N LEU A 337 -40.32 9.89 -17.16
CA LEU A 337 -40.88 8.55 -16.96
C LEU A 337 -42.37 8.48 -17.32
N ALA A 338 -43.08 9.63 -17.31
CA ALA A 338 -44.48 9.73 -17.71
C ALA A 338 -44.68 9.57 -19.24
N SER A 339 -43.72 10.01 -20.05
CA SER A 339 -43.67 9.81 -21.51
C SER A 339 -42.71 8.67 -21.89
N ALA A 340 -42.40 7.79 -20.93
CA ALA A 340 -41.40 6.76 -21.14
C ALA A 340 -41.81 5.79 -22.23
N SER A 341 -40.81 5.38 -23.01
CA SER A 341 -40.97 4.28 -23.95
C SER A 341 -40.21 3.05 -23.42
N VAL A 342 -40.72 1.86 -23.71
CA VAL A 342 -40.11 0.60 -23.25
C VAL A 342 -38.71 0.43 -23.85
N GLY A 343 -37.74 0.02 -23.04
CA GLY A 343 -36.32 -0.11 -23.41
C GLY A 343 -35.47 1.11 -23.08
N ASP A 344 -36.07 2.26 -22.72
CA ASP A 344 -35.31 3.42 -22.28
C ASP A 344 -34.75 3.20 -20.86
N LEU A 345 -33.56 3.75 -20.63
CA LEU A 345 -32.85 3.72 -19.34
C LEU A 345 -33.15 5.00 -18.55
N PHE A 346 -33.63 4.87 -17.32
CA PHE A 346 -33.99 6.02 -16.48
C PHE A 346 -33.24 6.01 -15.15
N LYS A 347 -32.91 7.21 -14.64
CA LYS A 347 -32.51 7.37 -13.24
C LYS A 347 -33.77 7.33 -12.37
N VAL A 348 -33.91 6.32 -11.53
CA VAL A 348 -35.05 6.16 -10.60
C VAL A 348 -34.56 6.39 -9.18
N SER A 349 -35.32 7.14 -8.39
CA SER A 349 -35.06 7.37 -6.97
C SER A 349 -36.32 7.13 -6.16
N GLY A 350 -36.21 6.45 -5.03
CA GLY A 350 -37.35 6.06 -4.22
C GLY A 350 -36.96 5.31 -2.96
N THR A 351 -37.93 4.63 -2.36
CA THR A 351 -37.76 3.80 -1.17
C THR A 351 -38.09 2.36 -1.52
N ALA A 352 -37.16 1.44 -1.27
CA ALA A 352 -37.40 0.01 -1.35
C ALA A 352 -38.28 -0.42 -0.16
N LEU A 353 -39.38 -1.10 -0.46
CA LEU A 353 -40.39 -1.55 0.50
C LEU A 353 -40.29 -3.06 0.78
N GLU A 354 -40.04 -3.83 -0.28
CA GLU A 354 -39.95 -5.29 -0.21
C GLU A 354 -38.85 -5.79 -1.14
N CYS A 355 -38.22 -6.89 -0.76
CA CYS A 355 -37.21 -7.58 -1.56
C CYS A 355 -37.38 -9.10 -1.39
N GLU A 356 -37.39 -9.83 -2.50
CA GLU A 356 -37.45 -11.29 -2.50
C GLU A 356 -36.45 -11.87 -3.50
N SER A 357 -35.89 -13.03 -3.16
CA SER A 357 -35.00 -13.78 -4.04
C SER A 357 -35.81 -14.65 -5.00
N ILE A 358 -35.37 -14.73 -6.25
CA ILE A 358 -35.91 -15.56 -7.30
C ILE A 358 -34.78 -16.43 -7.84
N PRO A 359 -34.88 -17.77 -7.78
CA PRO A 359 -33.86 -18.66 -8.31
C PRO A 359 -33.78 -18.55 -9.83
N ILE A 360 -32.55 -18.57 -10.35
CA ILE A 360 -32.29 -18.56 -11.80
C ILE A 360 -32.36 -20.01 -12.32
N PRO A 361 -33.07 -20.28 -13.43
CA PRO A 361 -33.01 -21.59 -14.08
C PRO A 361 -31.56 -21.95 -14.45
N VAL A 362 -31.21 -23.23 -14.30
CA VAL A 362 -29.81 -23.72 -14.43
C VAL A 362 -29.19 -23.34 -15.79
N GLU A 363 -30.00 -23.22 -16.85
CA GLU A 363 -29.55 -22.82 -18.18
C GLU A 363 -29.00 -21.38 -18.26
N PHE A 364 -29.46 -20.45 -17.42
CA PHE A 364 -29.05 -19.04 -17.45
C PHE A 364 -28.01 -18.68 -16.38
N ALA A 365 -27.83 -19.52 -15.36
CA ALA A 365 -26.86 -19.26 -14.29
C ALA A 365 -25.43 -19.01 -14.80
N PRO A 366 -24.90 -19.74 -15.80
CA PRO A 366 -23.56 -19.48 -16.35
C PRO A 366 -23.42 -18.10 -17.03
N LEU A 367 -24.50 -17.60 -17.64
CA LEU A 367 -24.50 -16.30 -18.33
C LEU A 367 -24.44 -15.14 -17.33
N LEU A 368 -25.13 -15.27 -16.19
CA LEU A 368 -25.23 -14.22 -15.18
C LEU A 368 -24.15 -14.32 -14.09
N GLY A 369 -23.53 -15.48 -13.92
CA GLY A 369 -22.53 -15.72 -12.88
C GLY A 369 -23.12 -15.74 -11.45
N VAL A 370 -24.45 -15.79 -11.34
CA VAL A 370 -25.21 -15.83 -10.07
C VAL A 370 -26.28 -16.92 -10.13
N SER A 371 -26.71 -17.42 -8.97
CA SER A 371 -27.73 -18.48 -8.84
C SER A 371 -29.14 -17.96 -8.58
N GLU A 372 -29.26 -16.70 -8.20
CA GLU A 372 -30.52 -16.02 -7.90
C GLU A 372 -30.45 -14.56 -8.34
N ILE A 373 -31.61 -13.99 -8.67
CA ILE A 373 -31.82 -12.54 -8.78
C ILE A 373 -32.81 -12.10 -7.72
N TYR A 374 -33.02 -10.79 -7.62
CA TYR A 374 -33.91 -10.20 -6.65
C TYR A 374 -35.00 -9.39 -7.34
N ARG A 375 -36.22 -9.51 -6.82
CA ARG A 375 -37.32 -8.60 -7.13
C ARG A 375 -37.53 -7.66 -5.96
N CYS A 376 -37.43 -6.36 -6.24
CA CYS A 376 -37.66 -5.31 -5.27
C CYS A 376 -38.93 -4.54 -5.64
N ARG A 377 -39.79 -4.25 -4.66
CA ARG A 377 -40.86 -3.24 -4.82
C ARG A 377 -40.39 -1.91 -4.29
N LEU A 378 -40.43 -0.90 -5.13
CA LEU A 378 -40.01 0.46 -4.82
C LEU A 378 -41.20 1.41 -4.91
N GLN A 379 -41.22 2.37 -4.00
CA GLN A 379 -42.05 3.57 -4.12
C GLN A 379 -41.15 4.70 -4.64
N ALA A 380 -41.30 5.07 -5.91
CA ALA A 380 -40.55 6.19 -6.47
C ALA A 380 -40.98 7.53 -5.83
N LYS A 381 -40.11 8.55 -5.86
CA LYS A 381 -40.38 9.87 -5.24
C LYS A 381 -41.65 10.57 -5.77
N ASN A 382 -42.10 10.23 -6.96
CA ASN A 382 -43.36 10.71 -7.56
C ASN A 382 -44.58 9.88 -7.12
N SER A 383 -44.47 9.07 -6.06
CA SER A 383 -45.49 8.13 -5.58
C SER A 383 -45.91 7.05 -6.58
N GLN A 384 -45.10 6.80 -7.61
CA GLN A 384 -45.30 5.69 -8.53
C GLN A 384 -44.77 4.38 -7.95
N SER A 385 -45.51 3.29 -8.16
CA SER A 385 -45.05 1.95 -7.81
C SER A 385 -44.13 1.41 -8.90
N VAL A 386 -42.97 0.88 -8.51
CA VAL A 386 -41.99 0.28 -9.42
C VAL A 386 -41.64 -1.11 -8.93
N THR A 387 -41.81 -2.12 -9.79
CA THR A 387 -41.26 -3.46 -9.60
C THR A 387 -39.94 -3.54 -10.33
N LEU A 388 -38.87 -3.82 -9.60
CA LEU A 388 -37.50 -3.79 -10.12
C LEU A 388 -36.86 -5.16 -9.99
N PHE A 389 -36.27 -5.66 -11.07
CA PHE A 389 -35.43 -6.85 -11.05
C PHE A 389 -33.96 -6.46 -11.05
N THR A 390 -33.15 -7.11 -10.23
CA THR A 390 -31.70 -6.86 -10.10
C THR A 390 -30.95 -8.14 -9.77
N PRO A 391 -29.75 -8.40 -10.34
CA PRO A 391 -28.93 -9.55 -9.96
C PRO A 391 -28.25 -9.36 -8.59
N GLU A 392 -28.18 -8.11 -8.09
CA GLU A 392 -27.45 -7.78 -6.87
C GLU A 392 -28.26 -6.85 -5.96
N ILE A 393 -28.18 -7.10 -4.65
CA ILE A 393 -28.71 -6.26 -3.57
C ILE A 393 -27.63 -6.05 -2.49
N PRO A 394 -27.74 -5.01 -1.64
CA PRO A 394 -26.85 -4.86 -0.50
C PRO A 394 -26.86 -6.09 0.41
N LYS A 395 -25.69 -6.56 0.86
CA LYS A 395 -25.56 -7.75 1.73
C LYS A 395 -26.37 -7.64 3.02
N SER A 396 -26.53 -6.41 3.53
CA SER A 396 -27.33 -6.09 4.72
C SER A 396 -28.85 -6.33 4.56
N TRP A 397 -29.30 -6.55 3.33
CA TRP A 397 -30.69 -6.87 2.99
C TRP A 397 -30.96 -8.37 2.93
N LEU A 398 -29.93 -9.21 2.90
CA LEU A 398 -30.09 -10.67 2.87
C LEU A 398 -30.92 -11.14 4.07
N GLY A 399 -31.97 -11.91 3.78
CA GLY A 399 -32.92 -12.41 4.78
C GLY A 399 -33.99 -11.40 5.23
N LYS A 400 -33.99 -10.15 4.71
CA LYS A 400 -35.05 -9.17 4.97
C LYS A 400 -36.06 -9.14 3.82
N SER A 401 -37.33 -9.37 4.12
CA SER A 401 -38.42 -9.30 3.14
C SER A 401 -39.10 -7.94 3.06
N LYS A 402 -39.14 -7.19 4.17
CA LYS A 402 -39.71 -5.84 4.27
C LYS A 402 -38.66 -4.85 4.77
N MET A 403 -38.66 -3.67 4.19
CA MET A 403 -37.68 -2.63 4.46
C MET A 403 -38.25 -1.24 4.12
N LEU A 404 -37.53 -0.19 4.52
CA LEU A 404 -37.86 1.21 4.21
C LEU A 404 -36.57 1.93 3.86
N GLU A 405 -35.92 1.47 2.79
CA GLU A 405 -34.55 1.84 2.49
C GLU A 405 -34.48 2.77 1.27
N PRO A 406 -33.92 3.98 1.39
CA PRO A 406 -33.75 4.88 0.26
C PRO A 406 -32.77 4.32 -0.77
N VAL A 407 -33.18 4.35 -2.04
CA VAL A 407 -32.37 3.85 -3.15
C VAL A 407 -32.42 4.75 -4.37
N VAL A 408 -31.34 4.68 -5.16
CA VAL A 408 -31.23 5.27 -6.50
C VAL A 408 -30.70 4.20 -7.44
N CYS A 409 -31.23 4.11 -8.66
CA CYS A 409 -30.72 3.18 -9.67
C CYS A 409 -30.89 3.72 -11.09
N ARG A 410 -30.20 3.10 -12.04
CA ARG A 410 -30.40 3.29 -13.47
C ARG A 410 -31.12 2.07 -14.01
N ALA A 411 -32.40 2.21 -14.30
CA ALA A 411 -33.25 1.07 -14.61
C ALA A 411 -33.88 1.19 -16.00
N VAL A 412 -33.89 0.09 -16.74
CA VAL A 412 -34.51 -0.04 -18.05
C VAL A 412 -36.00 -0.28 -17.86
N LEU A 413 -36.85 0.49 -18.53
CA LEU A 413 -38.29 0.23 -18.51
C LEU A 413 -38.60 -1.01 -19.35
N LEU A 414 -39.15 -2.05 -18.73
CA LEU A 414 -39.55 -3.28 -19.42
C LEU A 414 -41.03 -3.24 -19.82
N ARG A 415 -41.86 -2.70 -18.94
CA ARG A 415 -43.31 -2.65 -19.13
C ARG A 415 -43.96 -1.56 -18.28
N ASP A 416 -45.03 -0.98 -18.80
CA ASP A 416 -45.91 -0.06 -18.08
C ASP A 416 -47.30 -0.70 -17.92
N ILE A 417 -47.79 -0.79 -16.68
CA ILE A 417 -49.06 -1.47 -16.33
C ILE A 417 -49.81 -0.62 -15.32
N ASP A 418 -50.87 0.08 -15.75
CA ASP A 418 -51.87 0.73 -14.89
C ASP A 418 -51.31 1.30 -13.57
N GLN A 419 -50.41 2.29 -13.68
CA GLN A 419 -49.71 3.01 -12.59
C GLN A 419 -48.54 2.27 -11.90
N SER A 420 -48.21 1.05 -12.32
CA SER A 420 -47.03 0.30 -11.90
C SER A 420 -46.06 0.08 -13.07
N LYS A 421 -44.78 0.35 -12.86
CA LYS A 421 -43.73 0.14 -13.86
C LYS A 421 -42.90 -1.07 -13.52
N ILE A 422 -42.63 -1.91 -14.50
CA ILE A 422 -41.70 -3.04 -14.37
C ILE A 422 -40.38 -2.64 -15.02
N MET A 423 -39.30 -2.75 -14.26
CA MET A 423 -37.98 -2.28 -14.67
C MET A 423 -36.89 -3.30 -14.31
N ALA A 424 -35.73 -3.19 -14.92
CA ALA A 424 -34.54 -3.97 -14.57
C ALA A 424 -33.31 -3.06 -14.42
N THR A 425 -32.49 -3.34 -13.41
CA THR A 425 -31.20 -2.66 -13.16
C THR A 425 -30.13 -3.71 -12.91
N ASN A 426 -28.86 -3.37 -13.17
CA ASN A 426 -27.74 -4.21 -12.70
C ASN A 426 -27.48 -4.03 -11.21
N ARG A 427 -27.76 -2.84 -10.66
CA ARG A 427 -27.38 -2.45 -9.31
C ARG A 427 -28.31 -1.39 -8.72
N LEU A 428 -28.42 -1.43 -7.40
CA LEU A 428 -29.09 -0.43 -6.57
C LEU A 428 -28.04 0.34 -5.77
N SER A 429 -28.06 1.66 -5.84
CA SER A 429 -27.35 2.52 -4.90
C SER A 429 -28.19 2.71 -3.66
N TRP A 430 -27.61 2.43 -2.49
CA TRP A 430 -28.32 2.40 -1.21
C TRP A 430 -27.84 3.53 -0.30
N PHE A 431 -28.78 4.29 0.26
CA PHE A 431 -28.53 5.44 1.13
C PHE A 431 -29.29 5.27 2.45
N PRO A 432 -28.79 4.42 3.37
CA PRO A 432 -29.47 4.14 4.64
C PRO A 432 -29.61 5.38 5.50
N GLU A 433 -30.74 5.50 6.19
CA GLU A 433 -30.98 6.53 7.22
C GLU A 433 -30.73 6.01 8.65
N SER A 434 -30.70 4.69 8.83
CA SER A 434 -30.42 4.02 10.11
C SER A 434 -29.97 2.56 9.89
N GLY A 435 -29.65 1.84 10.96
CA GLY A 435 -29.35 0.40 10.90
C GLY A 435 -27.97 0.03 10.34
N VAL A 436 -27.12 1.03 10.09
CA VAL A 436 -25.70 0.86 9.73
C VAL A 436 -24.80 1.60 10.71
N GLY A 437 -23.50 1.29 10.69
CA GLY A 437 -22.48 1.97 11.47
C GLY A 437 -22.46 3.48 11.25
N SER A 438 -22.07 4.22 12.29
CA SER A 438 -22.14 5.69 12.30
C SER A 438 -21.34 6.37 11.17
N GLY A 439 -20.18 5.83 10.82
CA GLY A 439 -19.38 6.34 9.70
C GLY A 439 -20.04 6.07 8.35
N LYS A 440 -20.58 4.87 8.14
CA LYS A 440 -21.37 4.54 6.93
C LYS A 440 -22.58 5.45 6.78
N LEU A 441 -23.28 5.74 7.88
CA LEU A 441 -24.43 6.64 7.89
C LEU A 441 -24.01 8.07 7.53
N LEU A 442 -22.93 8.58 8.15
CA LEU A 442 -22.38 9.91 7.86
C LEU A 442 -22.05 10.04 6.36
N LEU A 443 -21.35 9.07 5.79
CA LEU A 443 -20.96 9.11 4.38
C LEU A 443 -22.16 8.98 3.44
N SER A 444 -23.15 8.16 3.82
CA SER A 444 -24.39 8.02 3.04
C SER A 444 -25.19 9.32 2.98
N GLN A 445 -25.26 10.06 4.09
CA GLN A 445 -25.89 11.39 4.14
C GLN A 445 -25.18 12.41 3.23
N HIS A 446 -23.91 12.20 2.93
CA HIS A 446 -23.09 13.03 2.03
C HIS A 446 -22.94 12.40 0.63
N GLY A 447 -23.83 11.49 0.26
CA GLY A 447 -23.95 10.98 -1.11
C GLY A 447 -23.09 9.76 -1.44
N MET A 448 -22.42 9.14 -0.46
CA MET A 448 -21.77 7.85 -0.67
C MET A 448 -22.82 6.72 -0.73
N ASP A 449 -22.66 5.85 -1.72
CA ASP A 449 -23.50 4.65 -1.83
C ASP A 449 -23.03 3.56 -0.87
N ALA A 450 -23.83 3.25 0.15
CA ALA A 450 -23.49 2.29 1.20
C ALA A 450 -23.32 0.85 0.68
N SER A 451 -23.90 0.50 -0.47
CA SER A 451 -23.71 -0.84 -1.02
C SER A 451 -22.30 -1.05 -1.60
N LEU A 452 -21.51 0.03 -1.79
CA LEU A 452 -20.10 -0.08 -2.20
C LEU A 452 -19.23 -0.72 -1.11
N TRP A 453 -19.64 -0.64 0.16
CA TRP A 453 -18.93 -1.32 1.25
C TRP A 453 -18.85 -2.84 1.07
N ASP A 454 -19.82 -3.43 0.37
CA ASP A 454 -19.86 -4.88 0.12
C ASP A 454 -18.74 -5.37 -0.80
N ALA A 455 -18.14 -4.45 -1.57
CA ALA A 455 -17.03 -4.71 -2.48
C ALA A 455 -15.65 -4.57 -1.83
N VAL A 456 -15.56 -4.02 -0.61
CA VAL A 456 -14.28 -3.79 0.06
C VAL A 456 -13.73 -5.10 0.62
N ALA A 457 -12.62 -5.57 0.05
CA ALA A 457 -11.96 -6.81 0.44
C ALA A 457 -10.86 -6.54 1.48
N GLN A 458 -10.94 -7.23 2.62
CA GLN A 458 -9.93 -7.15 3.67
C GLN A 458 -8.71 -8.01 3.33
N ARG A 459 -7.52 -7.56 3.75
CA ARG A 459 -6.24 -8.26 3.60
C ARG A 459 -5.87 -8.57 2.15
N GLY A 460 -6.54 -7.92 1.20
CA GLY A 460 -6.24 -7.97 -0.23
C GLY A 460 -5.33 -6.83 -0.67
N GLU A 461 -4.90 -6.89 -1.93
CA GLU A 461 -4.34 -5.73 -2.61
C GLU A 461 -5.41 -4.66 -2.79
N PHE A 462 -4.99 -3.43 -3.09
CA PHE A 462 -5.92 -2.37 -3.45
C PHE A 462 -6.44 -2.68 -4.85
N ALA A 463 -7.75 -2.71 -5.04
CA ALA A 463 -8.30 -3.05 -6.34
C ALA A 463 -8.01 -1.94 -7.38
N SER A 464 -7.75 -2.34 -8.63
CA SER A 464 -7.34 -1.40 -9.69
C SER A 464 -8.33 -0.23 -9.85
N PRO A 465 -7.86 1.03 -9.91
CA PRO A 465 -8.73 2.21 -9.96
C PRO A 465 -9.71 2.23 -11.14
N GLU A 466 -9.31 1.72 -12.31
CA GLU A 466 -10.03 1.93 -13.58
C GLU A 466 -11.35 1.14 -13.74
N SER A 467 -11.61 0.14 -12.90
CA SER A 467 -12.79 -0.74 -13.07
C SER A 467 -13.27 -1.48 -11.83
N SER A 468 -12.70 -1.24 -10.65
CA SER A 468 -13.11 -1.97 -9.44
C SER A 468 -14.14 -1.19 -8.61
N ARG A 469 -15.10 -1.92 -8.05
CA ARG A 469 -16.10 -1.35 -7.14
C ARG A 469 -15.51 -0.92 -5.79
N GLU A 470 -14.40 -1.53 -5.38
CA GLU A 470 -13.65 -1.08 -4.21
C GLU A 470 -12.99 0.29 -4.47
N ALA A 471 -12.44 0.53 -5.67
CA ALA A 471 -11.94 1.86 -6.01
C ALA A 471 -13.06 2.91 -6.04
N GLU A 472 -14.23 2.56 -6.60
CA GLU A 472 -15.41 3.42 -6.52
C GLU A 472 -15.80 3.72 -5.06
N ALA A 473 -15.76 2.71 -4.18
CA ALA A 473 -15.98 2.89 -2.74
C ALA A 473 -14.99 3.86 -2.11
N PHE A 474 -13.69 3.72 -2.44
CA PHE A 474 -12.62 4.56 -1.92
C PHE A 474 -12.79 6.03 -2.31
N PHE A 475 -12.96 6.31 -3.60
CA PHE A 475 -13.11 7.69 -4.08
C PHE A 475 -14.44 8.31 -3.67
N SER A 476 -15.53 7.52 -3.66
CA SER A 476 -16.83 8.01 -3.17
C SER A 476 -16.77 8.33 -1.67
N ALA A 477 -16.05 7.53 -0.87
CA ALA A 477 -15.82 7.83 0.54
C ALA A 477 -14.98 9.09 0.75
N LEU A 478 -13.88 9.27 0.00
CA LEU A 478 -13.06 10.48 0.06
C LEU A 478 -13.85 11.73 -0.35
N ALA A 479 -14.62 11.66 -1.43
CA ALA A 479 -15.47 12.77 -1.88
C ALA A 479 -16.54 13.11 -0.83
N ALA A 480 -17.17 12.10 -0.23
CA ALA A 480 -18.13 12.31 0.85
C ALA A 480 -17.48 12.92 2.09
N LEU A 481 -16.26 12.52 2.45
CA LEU A 481 -15.51 13.08 3.58
C LEU A 481 -15.05 14.52 3.34
N ASP A 482 -14.63 14.86 2.12
CA ASP A 482 -14.26 16.24 1.74
C ASP A 482 -15.47 17.20 1.85
N ALA A 483 -16.68 16.68 1.57
CA ALA A 483 -17.92 17.42 1.73
C ALA A 483 -18.38 17.59 3.20
N VAL A 484 -17.80 16.86 4.16
CA VAL A 484 -18.14 16.96 5.58
C VAL A 484 -17.30 18.06 6.23
N ALA A 485 -17.95 19.01 6.90
CA ALA A 485 -17.24 20.03 7.66
C ALA A 485 -16.44 19.41 8.84
N ALA A 486 -15.22 19.89 9.07
CA ALA A 486 -14.29 19.30 10.04
C ALA A 486 -14.84 19.28 11.48
N ASP A 487 -15.57 20.32 11.88
CA ASP A 487 -16.24 20.43 13.17
C ASP A 487 -17.39 19.44 13.31
N GLN A 488 -18.18 19.26 12.25
CA GLN A 488 -19.24 18.25 12.19
C GLN A 488 -18.66 16.83 12.30
N LEU A 489 -17.58 16.52 11.58
CA LEU A 489 -16.91 15.23 11.67
C LEU A 489 -16.41 14.98 13.11
N SER A 490 -15.71 15.96 13.69
CA SER A 490 -15.19 15.85 15.06
C SER A 490 -16.29 15.65 16.11
N ALA A 491 -17.44 16.31 15.94
CA ALA A 491 -18.60 16.13 16.81
C ALA A 491 -19.20 14.71 16.68
N GLN A 492 -19.36 14.20 15.46
CA GLN A 492 -19.86 12.84 15.19
C GLN A 492 -18.93 11.76 15.75
N VAL A 493 -17.61 11.94 15.55
CA VAL A 493 -16.59 11.05 16.10
C VAL A 493 -16.65 11.03 17.63
N SER A 494 -16.79 12.20 18.27
CA SER A 494 -16.92 12.28 19.73
C SER A 494 -18.19 11.59 20.24
N ALA A 495 -19.34 11.81 19.57
CA ALA A 495 -20.60 11.15 19.91
C ALA A 495 -20.55 9.62 19.73
N HIS A 496 -19.82 9.15 18.71
CA HIS A 496 -19.58 7.72 18.50
C HIS A 496 -18.83 7.10 19.68
N PHE A 497 -17.77 7.75 20.18
CA PHE A 497 -17.04 7.27 21.35
C PHE A 497 -17.86 7.32 22.63
N ASP A 498 -18.68 8.36 22.84
CA ASP A 498 -19.59 8.42 23.98
C ASP A 498 -20.58 7.25 23.99
N CYS A 499 -20.95 6.73 22.82
CA CYS A 499 -21.79 5.55 22.67
C CYS A 499 -21.01 4.25 22.97
N LEU A 500 -19.81 4.10 22.41
CA LEU A 500 -18.93 2.96 22.67
C LEU A 500 -18.56 2.84 24.14
N ALA A 501 -18.23 3.95 24.81
CA ALA A 501 -17.87 3.97 26.23
C ALA A 501 -19.01 3.48 27.15
N LYS A 502 -20.28 3.56 26.71
CA LYS A 502 -21.45 3.07 27.45
C LYS A 502 -21.71 1.57 27.25
N THR A 503 -21.07 0.95 26.26
CA THR A 503 -21.28 -0.46 25.90
C THR A 503 -20.06 -1.27 26.36
N PRO A 504 -20.11 -1.97 27.50
CA PRO A 504 -18.97 -2.74 27.97
C PRO A 504 -18.68 -3.91 27.00
N PRO A 505 -17.42 -4.15 26.65
CA PRO A 505 -17.05 -5.27 25.80
C PRO A 505 -17.36 -6.59 26.52
N VAL A 506 -18.12 -7.46 25.86
CA VAL A 506 -18.29 -8.86 26.28
C VAL A 506 -17.05 -9.60 25.75
N ALA A 507 -16.17 -10.01 26.66
CA ALA A 507 -14.93 -10.70 26.32
C ALA A 507 -14.79 -11.95 27.18
N ASP A 508 -14.89 -13.12 26.54
CA ASP A 508 -14.85 -14.41 27.22
C ASP A 508 -13.41 -14.92 27.34
N GLU A 509 -12.55 -14.63 26.36
CA GLU A 509 -11.15 -15.06 26.34
C GLU A 509 -10.15 -14.01 26.88
N ILE A 510 -8.98 -14.50 27.33
CA ILE A 510 -7.89 -13.66 27.87
C ILE A 510 -7.37 -12.65 26.82
N THR A 511 -7.30 -13.06 25.55
CA THR A 511 -6.85 -12.21 24.44
C THR A 511 -7.85 -11.09 24.16
N GLU A 512 -9.14 -11.42 24.13
CA GLU A 512 -10.23 -10.45 23.97
C GLU A 512 -10.27 -9.44 25.13
N LYS A 513 -10.02 -9.89 26.36
CA LYS A 513 -9.93 -9.00 27.53
C LYS A 513 -8.78 -7.99 27.41
N LYS A 514 -7.63 -8.38 26.85
CA LYS A 514 -6.51 -7.47 26.58
C LYS A 514 -6.87 -6.46 25.49
N ILE A 515 -7.47 -6.91 24.39
CA ILE A 515 -7.92 -6.04 23.30
C ILE A 515 -8.95 -5.03 23.84
N ALA A 516 -9.94 -5.52 24.59
CA ALA A 516 -10.95 -4.71 25.27
C ALA A 516 -10.34 -3.67 26.22
N ALA A 517 -9.31 -4.04 26.98
CA ALA A 517 -8.60 -3.11 27.86
C ALA A 517 -7.88 -2.01 27.07
N THR A 518 -7.18 -2.34 25.98
CA THR A 518 -6.54 -1.35 25.11
C THR A 518 -7.56 -0.43 24.44
N ILE A 519 -8.70 -0.97 23.98
CA ILE A 519 -9.81 -0.15 23.44
C ILE A 519 -10.32 0.81 24.52
N ALA A 520 -10.57 0.32 25.74
CA ALA A 520 -11.06 1.15 26.83
C ALA A 520 -10.06 2.24 27.25
N GLU A 521 -8.76 1.93 27.27
CA GLU A 521 -7.69 2.89 27.54
C GLU A 521 -7.65 4.00 26.48
N GLN A 522 -7.64 3.64 25.19
CA GLN A 522 -7.66 4.64 24.11
C GLN A 522 -8.93 5.49 24.14
N ALA A 523 -10.09 4.86 24.41
CA ALA A 523 -11.37 5.56 24.50
C ALA A 523 -11.40 6.59 25.65
N GLN A 524 -10.72 6.36 26.77
CA GLN A 524 -10.58 7.36 27.85
C GLN A 524 -9.81 8.61 27.40
N HIS A 525 -8.93 8.47 26.41
CA HIS A 525 -8.24 9.58 25.75
C HIS A 525 -9.01 10.13 24.55
N GLY A 526 -10.22 9.61 24.27
CA GLY A 526 -11.03 9.98 23.12
C GLY A 526 -10.46 9.49 21.78
N LEU A 527 -9.59 8.47 21.79
CA LEU A 527 -8.90 7.91 20.63
C LEU A 527 -9.43 6.51 20.29
N SER A 528 -9.34 6.12 19.02
CA SER A 528 -9.53 4.74 18.57
C SER A 528 -8.28 3.91 18.86
N SER A 529 -8.46 2.67 19.31
CA SER A 529 -7.36 1.70 19.25
C SER A 529 -7.18 1.20 17.82
N VAL A 530 -5.93 1.07 17.37
CA VAL A 530 -5.62 0.48 16.07
C VAL A 530 -5.67 -1.05 16.10
N VAL A 531 -5.67 -1.68 17.28
CA VAL A 531 -5.60 -3.14 17.44
C VAL A 531 -6.74 -3.87 16.68
N PRO A 532 -8.02 -3.46 16.79
CA PRO A 532 -9.10 -4.06 16.01
C PRO A 532 -8.93 -3.88 14.50
N LEU A 533 -8.31 -2.78 14.06
CA LEU A 533 -8.08 -2.50 12.64
C LEU A 533 -7.07 -3.48 12.00
N PHE A 534 -6.18 -4.06 12.81
CA PHE A 534 -5.25 -5.11 12.38
C PHE A 534 -5.85 -6.52 12.53
N LEU A 535 -6.50 -6.79 13.67
CA LEU A 535 -6.90 -8.15 14.04
C LEU A 535 -8.29 -8.55 13.54
N ALA A 536 -9.26 -7.63 13.57
CA ALA A 536 -10.66 -7.86 13.21
C ALA A 536 -11.21 -6.76 12.27
N PRO A 537 -10.52 -6.48 11.13
CA PRO A 537 -10.87 -5.36 10.26
C PRO A 537 -12.28 -5.47 9.64
N GLU A 538 -12.80 -6.69 9.47
CA GLU A 538 -14.11 -6.95 8.87
C GLU A 538 -15.26 -6.25 9.64
N GLY A 539 -15.14 -6.17 10.97
CA GLY A 539 -16.12 -5.50 11.83
C GLY A 539 -15.91 -3.99 11.96
N GLN A 540 -14.84 -3.44 11.40
CA GLN A 540 -14.46 -2.03 11.54
C GLN A 540 -14.71 -1.23 10.27
N VAL A 541 -14.97 -1.90 9.13
CA VAL A 541 -15.17 -1.25 7.82
C VAL A 541 -16.26 -0.20 7.90
N GLY A 542 -15.93 1.05 7.55
CA GLY A 542 -16.82 2.20 7.56
C GLY A 542 -17.15 2.75 8.95
N GLU A 543 -16.48 2.31 10.02
CA GLU A 543 -16.61 2.91 11.35
C GLU A 543 -15.77 4.17 11.49
N LEU A 544 -16.24 5.09 12.32
CA LEU A 544 -15.54 6.34 12.64
C LEU A 544 -14.30 6.05 13.48
N VAL A 545 -13.20 6.73 13.16
CA VAL A 545 -11.95 6.61 13.88
C VAL A 545 -11.34 7.98 14.22
N ARG A 546 -10.67 8.06 15.37
CA ARG A 546 -9.77 9.16 15.75
C ARG A 546 -8.42 8.59 16.13
N LEU A 547 -7.39 8.90 15.35
CA LEU A 547 -6.03 8.46 15.61
C LEU A 547 -5.13 9.65 15.89
N GLU A 548 -4.24 9.49 16.87
CA GLU A 548 -3.13 10.41 17.12
C GLU A 548 -1.81 9.68 16.99
N GLY A 549 -0.86 10.29 16.28
CA GLY A 549 0.43 9.69 16.03
C GLY A 549 1.41 10.64 15.37
N ILE A 550 2.55 10.07 14.98
CA ILE A 550 3.59 10.78 14.23
C ILE A 550 3.47 10.36 12.77
N ALA A 551 3.16 11.31 11.89
CA ALA A 551 3.28 11.14 10.45
C ALA A 551 4.77 11.15 10.09
N ARG A 552 5.24 10.04 9.49
CA ARG A 552 6.65 9.89 9.06
C ARG A 552 6.87 10.10 7.57
N ARG A 553 5.79 10.05 6.80
CA ARG A 553 5.76 10.29 5.36
C ARG A 553 4.43 10.95 5.01
N ALA A 554 4.47 11.87 4.06
CA ALA A 554 3.29 12.46 3.43
C ALA A 554 3.59 12.72 1.96
N VAL A 555 2.88 12.02 1.08
CA VAL A 555 3.07 12.15 -0.38
C VAL A 555 1.76 12.48 -1.06
N ARG A 556 1.81 13.27 -2.12
CA ARG A 556 0.66 13.54 -2.97
C ARG A 556 0.54 12.43 -4.00
N ILE A 557 -0.63 11.82 -4.08
CA ILE A 557 -0.99 10.89 -5.14
C ILE A 557 -1.77 11.67 -6.18
N VAL A 558 -1.21 11.76 -7.38
CA VAL A 558 -1.81 12.43 -8.53
C VAL A 558 -2.32 11.34 -9.46
N GLU A 559 -3.63 11.31 -9.70
CA GLU A 559 -4.21 10.38 -10.66
C GLU A 559 -4.33 11.10 -12.01
N GLN A 560 -3.49 10.74 -12.98
CA GLN A 560 -3.59 11.27 -14.34
C GLN A 560 -4.84 10.71 -15.00
N ALA A 561 -5.94 11.44 -14.95
CA ALA A 561 -7.09 11.19 -15.81
C ALA A 561 -6.72 11.62 -17.24
N GLU A 562 -6.55 10.66 -18.16
CA GLU A 562 -6.82 10.93 -19.57
C GLU A 562 -8.31 11.28 -19.66
N LEU A 563 -8.59 12.59 -19.71
CA LEU A 563 -9.92 13.17 -19.90
C LEU A 563 -10.42 12.82 -21.30
N GLU A 564 -10.97 11.62 -21.46
CA GLU A 564 -11.96 11.35 -22.50
C GLU A 564 -13.34 11.37 -21.83
N ASP A 565 -14.06 12.47 -22.10
CA ASP A 565 -15.50 12.67 -21.86
C ASP A 565 -16.00 12.77 -20.41
N GLY A 566 -15.92 13.98 -19.84
CA GLY A 566 -17.09 14.73 -19.36
C GLY A 566 -18.15 14.05 -18.47
N ASN A 567 -17.79 13.16 -17.54
CA ASN A 567 -18.73 12.72 -16.51
C ASN A 567 -18.08 12.50 -15.12
N LEU A 568 -18.80 12.95 -14.09
CA LEU A 568 -18.39 13.16 -12.71
C LEU A 568 -18.09 11.86 -11.94
N ASN A 569 -16.88 11.35 -12.08
CA ASN A 569 -16.09 10.95 -10.91
C ASN A 569 -14.81 11.77 -11.04
N GLU A 570 -14.82 13.00 -10.52
CA GLU A 570 -13.60 13.79 -10.36
C GLU A 570 -12.68 12.99 -9.47
N ARG A 571 -11.83 12.15 -10.07
CA ARG A 571 -10.71 11.55 -9.36
C ARG A 571 -9.77 12.70 -9.09
N PHE A 572 -9.80 13.16 -7.84
CA PHE A 572 -9.04 14.30 -7.39
C PHE A 572 -7.82 13.81 -6.60
N ASP A 573 -6.78 14.62 -6.61
CA ASP A 573 -5.54 14.32 -5.92
C ASP A 573 -5.78 14.15 -4.42
N TYR A 574 -5.19 13.12 -3.82
CA TYR A 574 -5.20 12.91 -2.39
C TYR A 574 -3.78 12.78 -1.86
N TYR A 575 -3.64 12.80 -0.53
CA TYR A 575 -2.36 12.64 0.14
C TYR A 575 -2.36 11.36 0.95
N GLU A 576 -1.29 10.58 0.82
CA GLU A 576 -1.05 9.38 1.62
C GLU A 576 -0.08 9.73 2.76
N LEU A 577 -0.51 9.50 4.00
CA LEU A 577 0.28 9.69 5.20
C LEU A 577 0.60 8.34 5.84
N GLU A 578 1.86 8.16 6.23
CA GLU A 578 2.28 7.00 7.04
C GLU A 578 2.31 7.38 8.52
N LEU A 579 1.25 7.01 9.25
CA LEU A 579 1.00 7.38 10.64
C LEU A 579 1.42 6.26 11.60
N PHE A 580 2.19 6.61 12.63
CA PHE A 580 2.57 5.69 13.70
C PHE A 580 1.91 6.11 15.02
N THR A 581 0.93 5.32 15.48
CA THR A 581 0.24 5.55 16.76
C THR A 581 0.98 4.85 17.91
N ARG A 582 0.70 5.26 19.16
CA ARG A 582 1.36 4.68 20.34
C ARG A 582 1.05 3.18 20.51
N ASP A 583 -0.15 2.75 20.16
CA ASP A 583 -0.65 1.38 20.29
C ASP A 583 -0.39 0.50 19.04
N SER A 584 0.24 1.05 17.99
CA SER A 584 0.56 0.33 16.75
C SER A 584 1.78 -0.59 16.82
N GLN A 585 2.58 -0.54 17.91
CA GLN A 585 3.85 -1.26 18.02
C GLN A 585 4.81 -1.00 16.84
N ASN A 586 4.88 0.25 16.40
CA ASN A 586 5.68 0.70 15.25
C ASN A 586 5.25 0.07 13.91
N LEU A 587 3.99 -0.35 13.79
CA LEU A 587 3.34 -0.65 12.52
C LEU A 587 2.67 0.61 11.96
N PRO A 588 2.80 0.90 10.67
CA PRO A 588 2.15 2.06 10.09
C PRO A 588 0.64 1.84 10.00
N VAL A 589 -0.11 2.94 10.10
CA VAL A 589 -1.47 3.13 9.61
C VAL A 589 -1.41 4.11 8.45
N ILE A 590 -2.01 3.76 7.32
CA ILE A 590 -2.07 4.66 6.16
C ILE A 590 -3.28 5.56 6.29
N GLY A 591 -3.05 6.87 6.33
CA GLY A 591 -4.10 7.89 6.26
C GLY A 591 -4.17 8.47 4.86
N CYS A 592 -5.27 8.27 4.14
CA CYS A 592 -5.53 8.92 2.87
C CYS A 592 -6.42 10.15 3.12
N VAL A 593 -5.90 11.35 2.83
CA VAL A 593 -6.60 12.62 3.08
C VAL A 593 -6.76 13.45 1.82
N THR A 594 -7.87 14.15 1.67
CA THR A 594 -8.11 15.01 0.51
C THR A 594 -7.32 16.32 0.61
N GLN A 595 -7.11 16.81 1.84
CA GLN A 595 -6.42 18.08 2.10
C GLN A 595 -5.42 17.99 3.25
N LEU A 596 -4.28 18.65 3.07
CA LEU A 596 -3.28 18.88 4.12
C LEU A 596 -3.37 20.31 4.65
N PRO A 597 -3.08 20.54 5.95
CA PRO A 597 -2.93 21.90 6.50
C PRO A 597 -1.91 22.71 5.72
N ALA A 598 -2.13 24.03 5.64
CA ALA A 598 -1.20 24.94 4.99
C ALA A 598 0.19 24.86 5.65
N GLY A 599 1.23 24.64 4.82
CA GLY A 599 2.62 24.52 5.29
C GLY A 599 3.01 23.16 5.85
N PHE A 600 2.12 22.15 5.80
CA PHE A 600 2.47 20.79 6.19
C PHE A 600 3.57 20.22 5.27
N PRO A 601 4.64 19.62 5.79
CA PRO A 601 5.75 19.12 4.98
C PRO A 601 5.34 17.89 4.17
N LEU A 602 5.87 17.81 2.94
CA LEU A 602 5.73 16.64 2.06
C LEU A 602 7.08 15.94 1.90
N GLY A 603 7.03 14.63 1.68
CA GLY A 603 8.19 13.78 1.44
C GLY A 603 8.12 12.46 2.17
N ASP A 604 9.13 11.62 1.90
CA ASP A 604 9.28 10.29 2.49
C ASP A 604 9.87 10.32 3.91
N GLU A 605 10.41 11.47 4.34
CA GLU A 605 11.02 11.66 5.65
C GLU A 605 10.52 12.96 6.30
N ILE A 606 9.36 12.87 6.95
CA ILE A 606 8.82 13.92 7.82
C ILE A 606 8.70 13.38 9.25
N ARG A 607 8.48 14.25 10.24
CA ARG A 607 8.18 13.82 11.62
C ARG A 607 7.22 14.81 12.28
N GLU A 608 5.97 14.73 11.86
CA GLU A 608 4.94 15.66 12.32
C GLU A 608 3.92 14.96 13.20
N GLN A 609 3.61 15.57 14.34
CA GLN A 609 2.54 15.06 15.19
C GLN A 609 1.19 15.48 14.60
N VAL A 610 0.31 14.51 14.41
CA VAL A 610 -0.97 14.72 13.74
C VAL A 610 -2.11 13.99 14.45
N ARG A 611 -3.32 14.54 14.29
CA ARG A 611 -4.59 13.86 14.60
C ARG A 611 -5.36 13.65 13.30
N LEU A 612 -5.75 12.40 13.07
CA LEU A 612 -6.53 11.96 11.91
C LEU A 612 -7.93 11.54 12.38
N GLU A 613 -8.96 12.20 11.88
CA GLU A 613 -10.36 11.85 12.13
C GLU A 613 -10.99 11.44 10.80
N GLY A 614 -11.62 10.26 10.75
CA GLY A 614 -12.06 9.71 9.47
C GLY A 614 -12.83 8.40 9.62
N VAL A 615 -12.83 7.59 8.57
CA VAL A 615 -13.40 6.23 8.58
C VAL A 615 -12.33 5.18 8.29
N PHE A 616 -12.41 4.04 8.96
CA PHE A 616 -11.61 2.88 8.57
C PHE A 616 -12.14 2.28 7.27
N PHE A 617 -11.28 2.12 6.27
CA PHE A 617 -11.66 1.61 4.95
C PHE A 617 -11.35 0.12 4.82
N LYS A 618 -10.07 -0.27 4.91
CA LYS A 618 -9.64 -1.66 4.82
C LYS A 618 -8.32 -1.91 5.49
N SER A 619 -8.06 -3.17 5.82
CA SER A 619 -6.72 -3.69 6.10
C SER A 619 -6.08 -4.06 4.76
N TRP A 620 -5.11 -3.27 4.32
CA TRP A 620 -4.45 -3.40 3.03
C TRP A 620 -3.17 -4.22 3.18
N ARG A 621 -2.87 -5.08 2.21
CA ARG A 621 -1.57 -5.77 2.13
C ARG A 621 -0.47 -4.79 1.68
N TYR A 622 -0.02 -3.95 2.60
CA TYR A 622 1.03 -2.97 2.38
C TYR A 622 2.41 -3.64 2.35
N ARG A 623 3.22 -3.33 1.34
CA ARG A 623 4.63 -3.72 1.31
C ARG A 623 5.45 -2.56 1.84
N SER A 624 5.97 -2.68 3.06
CA SER A 624 6.98 -1.75 3.54
C SER A 624 8.16 -1.75 2.55
N ARG A 625 8.55 -0.57 2.07
CA ARG A 625 9.77 -0.42 1.30
C ARG A 625 10.93 -0.57 2.28
N LYS A 626 11.69 -1.68 2.17
CA LYS A 626 12.99 -1.95 2.82
C LYS A 626 13.17 -1.35 4.23
N LEU A 627 12.92 -2.15 5.28
CA LEU A 627 13.81 -2.11 6.44
C LEU A 627 15.11 -2.81 5.99
N VAL A 628 16.12 -2.04 5.60
CA VAL A 628 17.49 -2.56 5.51
C VAL A 628 17.97 -2.65 6.95
N ASP A 629 17.67 -3.76 7.62
CA ASP A 629 18.36 -4.09 8.85
C ASP A 629 19.79 -4.47 8.49
N SER A 630 20.73 -3.76 9.11
CA SER A 630 22.17 -3.84 8.87
C SER A 630 22.82 -5.14 9.36
N ASN A 631 22.05 -6.16 9.74
CA ASN A 631 22.56 -7.48 10.10
C ASN A 631 21.72 -8.55 9.42
N GLY A 632 22.36 -9.26 8.48
CA GLY A 632 21.77 -10.37 7.76
C GLY A 632 21.36 -11.50 8.69
N GLU A 633 20.10 -11.49 9.10
CA GLU A 633 19.20 -12.62 9.25
C GLU A 633 17.84 -12.09 9.75
N THR A 634 16.81 -12.17 8.91
CA THR A 634 15.46 -12.48 9.40
C THR A 634 14.70 -13.28 8.36
N SER A 635 14.66 -14.60 8.57
CA SER A 635 13.47 -15.39 8.25
C SER A 635 12.26 -14.72 8.90
N ARG A 636 11.50 -13.98 8.08
CA ARG A 636 10.09 -13.54 8.22
C ARG A 636 9.94 -12.13 7.62
N GLN A 637 9.89 -12.05 6.29
CA GLN A 637 8.96 -11.12 5.65
C GLN A 637 7.55 -11.55 6.11
N GLN A 638 7.16 -11.17 7.32
CA GLN A 638 5.77 -11.23 7.73
C GLN A 638 5.01 -10.37 6.73
N GLN A 639 4.07 -10.98 6.01
CA GLN A 639 3.05 -10.26 5.27
C GLN A 639 2.36 -9.32 6.28
N ARG A 640 2.74 -8.03 6.29
CA ARG A 640 2.20 -7.04 7.21
C ARG A 640 1.00 -6.39 6.53
N TYR A 641 -0.19 -6.64 7.07
CA TYR A 641 -1.38 -5.90 6.70
C TYR A 641 -1.39 -4.58 7.47
N THR A 642 -1.75 -3.49 6.80
CA THR A 642 -1.78 -2.15 7.35
C THR A 642 -3.18 -1.55 7.20
N PRO A 643 -3.78 -1.02 8.28
CA PRO A 643 -5.01 -0.25 8.23
C PRO A 643 -4.91 0.94 7.28
N VAL A 644 -5.96 1.15 6.49
CA VAL A 644 -6.19 2.34 5.67
C VAL A 644 -7.36 3.10 6.28
N VAL A 645 -7.12 4.37 6.61
CA VAL A 645 -8.11 5.30 7.13
C VAL A 645 -8.29 6.42 6.12
N LEU A 646 -9.55 6.74 5.79
CA LEU A 646 -9.91 7.83 4.90
C LEU A 646 -10.36 9.04 5.71
N ALA A 647 -9.88 10.23 5.38
CA ALA A 647 -10.32 11.48 5.99
C ALA A 647 -10.40 12.61 4.94
N GLY A 648 -11.16 13.66 5.23
CA GLY A 648 -11.11 14.90 4.44
C GLY A 648 -9.83 15.69 4.75
N ASN A 649 -9.45 15.77 6.01
CA ASN A 649 -8.27 16.51 6.43
C ASN A 649 -7.51 15.81 7.56
N VAL A 650 -6.36 16.38 7.90
CA VAL A 650 -5.57 16.01 9.06
C VAL A 650 -5.33 17.25 9.92
N THR A 651 -5.39 17.12 11.24
CA THR A 651 -5.03 18.21 12.16
C THR A 651 -3.55 18.15 12.49
N TRP A 652 -2.79 19.19 12.14
CA TRP A 652 -1.37 19.31 12.48
C TRP A 652 -1.19 19.82 13.91
N ILE A 653 -0.71 18.97 14.80
CA ILE A 653 -0.40 19.32 16.18
C ILE A 653 1.05 19.81 16.18
N GLN A 654 1.28 21.08 15.86
CA GLN A 654 2.62 21.66 15.94
C GLN A 654 3.12 21.55 17.38
N SER A 655 4.06 20.63 17.61
CA SER A 655 4.88 20.68 18.81
C SER A 655 5.72 21.95 18.69
N VAL A 656 5.52 22.91 19.59
CA VAL A 656 6.43 24.06 19.72
C VAL A 656 7.84 23.49 19.78
N SER A 657 8.63 23.69 18.72
CA SER A 657 9.98 23.17 18.65
C SER A 657 10.72 23.64 19.89
N ASP A 658 11.09 22.71 20.75
CA ASP A 658 11.89 23.02 21.93
C ASP A 658 13.17 23.68 21.39
N ARG A 659 13.31 24.99 21.63
CA ARG A 659 14.41 25.81 21.12
C ARG A 659 15.70 25.02 21.32
N SER A 660 16.45 24.75 20.26
CA SER A 660 17.71 24.02 20.32
C SER A 660 18.59 24.62 21.42
N SER A 661 18.60 23.97 22.58
CA SER A 661 19.23 24.51 23.77
C SER A 661 20.73 24.31 23.66
N TRP A 662 21.39 25.29 23.03
CA TRP A 662 22.84 25.47 22.97
C TRP A 662 23.55 25.36 24.35
N TRP A 663 22.79 25.40 25.45
CA TRP A 663 23.28 25.15 26.81
C TRP A 663 23.76 23.71 27.04
N GLY A 664 23.25 22.72 26.30
CA GLY A 664 23.68 21.31 26.43
C GLY A 664 25.18 21.10 26.20
N PRO A 665 25.73 21.48 25.02
CA PRO A 665 27.17 21.38 24.77
C PRO A 665 28.00 22.29 25.68
N ILE A 666 27.50 23.47 26.07
CA ILE A 666 28.21 24.38 27.00
C ILE A 666 28.32 23.76 28.40
N ALA A 667 27.27 23.12 28.89
CA ALA A 667 27.29 22.41 30.17
C ALA A 667 28.22 21.19 30.15
N GLY A 668 28.25 20.45 29.03
CA GLY A 668 29.19 19.33 28.83
C GLY A 668 30.65 19.77 28.81
N ILE A 669 30.97 20.84 28.09
CA ILE A 669 32.33 21.41 28.05
C ILE A 669 32.73 21.95 29.43
N GLY A 670 31.81 22.63 30.12
CA GLY A 670 32.04 23.12 31.49
C GLY A 670 32.37 22.00 32.47
N PHE A 671 31.66 20.87 32.39
CA PHE A 671 31.92 19.68 33.21
C PHE A 671 33.31 19.09 32.94
N LEU A 672 33.71 18.97 31.67
CA LEU A 672 35.04 18.46 31.30
C LEU A 672 36.17 19.36 31.78
N ILE A 673 35.99 20.69 31.75
CA ILE A 673 36.96 21.64 32.29
C ILE A 673 37.11 21.47 33.80
N ILE A 674 36.00 21.34 34.53
CA ILE A 674 36.03 21.11 35.99
C ILE A 674 36.76 19.80 36.32
N LEU A 675 36.49 18.74 35.55
CA LEU A 675 37.16 17.44 35.70
C LEU A 675 38.67 17.56 35.45
N ALA A 676 39.07 18.25 34.39
CA ALA A 676 40.49 18.47 34.05
C ALA A 676 41.22 19.28 35.12
N VAL A 677 40.58 20.32 35.67
CA VAL A 677 41.14 21.13 36.77
C VAL A 677 41.28 20.31 38.05
N ALA A 678 40.28 19.49 38.39
CA ALA A 678 40.36 18.59 39.54
C ALA A 678 41.50 17.58 39.38
N TRP A 679 41.67 17.02 38.18
CA TRP A 679 42.73 16.05 37.89
C TRP A 679 44.13 16.68 37.92
N ALA A 680 44.29 17.87 37.35
CA ALA A 680 45.55 18.62 37.40
C ALA A 680 45.94 18.98 38.84
N SER A 681 44.97 19.40 39.66
CA SER A 681 45.19 19.73 41.07
C SER A 681 45.59 18.51 41.90
N PHE A 682 44.97 17.35 41.63
CA PHE A 682 45.35 16.07 42.25
C PHE A 682 46.79 15.66 41.88
N PHE A 683 47.16 15.79 40.61
CA PHE A 683 48.51 15.44 40.14
C PHE A 683 49.59 16.37 40.70
N ALA A 684 49.31 17.67 40.80
CA ALA A 684 50.22 18.64 41.41
C ALA A 684 50.46 18.35 42.91
N HIS A 685 49.41 17.95 43.63
CA HIS A 685 49.52 17.61 45.05
C HIS A 685 50.29 16.31 45.28
N TRP A 686 50.10 15.30 44.42
CA TRP A 686 50.83 14.03 44.49
C TRP A 686 52.33 14.18 44.18
N ARG A 687 52.69 15.13 43.30
CA ARG A 687 54.09 15.39 42.94
C ARG A 687 54.87 16.10 44.07
N ASN A 688 54.19 16.93 44.86
CA ASN A 688 54.81 17.63 46.01
C ASN A 688 55.04 16.74 47.24
N ASP A 689 54.38 15.58 47.35
CA ASP A 689 54.62 14.60 48.43
C ASP A 689 55.89 13.75 48.22
N ARG A 690 56.60 13.93 47.10
CA ARG A 690 57.92 13.33 46.84
C ARG A 690 59.05 14.35 46.97
N SER A 691 59.20 14.96 48.15
CA SER A 691 60.48 15.58 48.54
C SER A 691 61.25 14.64 49.48
N PRO A 692 62.54 14.38 49.25
CA PRO A 692 63.30 13.38 50.02
C PRO A 692 63.57 13.90 51.44
N ARG A 693 63.10 13.15 52.45
CA ARG A 693 63.45 13.39 53.86
C ARG A 693 64.87 12.87 54.13
N ALA A 694 65.66 13.73 54.75
CA ALA A 694 67.09 13.59 55.02
C ALA A 694 67.45 12.34 55.86
N LYS A 695 68.63 11.80 55.55
CA LYS A 695 69.44 10.98 56.46
C LYS A 695 69.87 11.87 57.63
N ASP A 696 69.56 11.44 58.85
CA ASP A 696 70.45 11.43 60.02
C ASP A 696 69.65 10.94 61.23
N ASP A 697 70.10 9.82 61.81
CA ASP A 697 70.21 9.62 63.25
C ASP A 697 70.81 8.22 63.50
N LEU A 698 72.14 8.22 63.60
CA LEU A 698 72.91 7.19 64.28
C LEU A 698 72.76 7.47 65.78
N ILE A 699 72.14 6.56 66.54
CA ILE A 699 72.30 6.51 68.00
C ILE A 699 72.96 5.19 68.34
N ASP A 700 74.20 5.34 68.76
CA ASP A 700 75.11 4.36 69.31
C ASP A 700 75.03 4.44 70.84
N LEU A 701 74.75 3.34 71.53
CA LEU A 701 75.03 3.19 72.96
C LEU A 701 75.26 1.71 73.28
N PRO A 702 76.37 1.41 73.99
CA PRO A 702 76.20 0.69 75.24
C PRO A 702 76.98 1.33 76.39
N ASN A 703 76.27 1.57 77.50
CA ASN A 703 76.63 1.21 78.88
C ASN A 703 76.12 2.24 79.91
N LEU A 704 75.52 1.66 80.97
CA LEU A 704 75.07 2.20 82.27
C LEU A 704 73.71 2.89 82.31
#